data_AF-A0A2A2R5K8-F1
#
_entry.id   AF-A0A2A2R5K8-F1
#
_cell.length_a   1.000
_cell.length_b   1.000
_cell.length_c   1.000
_cell.angle_alpha   90.00
_cell.angle_beta   90.00
_cell.angle_gamma   90.00
#
_symmetry.space_group_name_H-M   'P 1'
#
loop_
_entity.id
_entity.type
_entity.pdbx_description
1 polymer ?
#
loop_
_entity_poly.entity_id
_entity_poly.type
_entity_poly.pdbx_seq_one_letter_code
_entity_poly.pdbx_strand_id
1 'polypeptide(L)'
;MKFLASLLLSISWFTLTTAILCAENRAPELIPVWTTGEPIPDTYHGLTSTVQGSGNASVANGRMTLSGESKESRITVSHDFKTAPFPNTVHWKFRQTSESFTGLVTVRIEDSVTGAYLLLARLSADSYAWTYNDNPKWIPWRKYFTTATGEASDTTLTLSQIAEDTFQISINGKSVSPALNFKNLRLIDQTSLTVQAKGELEILSASATADSVGNAADLHSRKMEVSLLPSTTPIKSTNPNANGYQIAYFERGFSDGMTDPQRRGEFIARLRELHVSSLRFPGGTWAYWYNTTSPKSVAALARLADATTVVPYWVKNFSEFRWANDDYFFGICKELNVTAIYQINIATWYDAKTDRAVKLALFDRKLRQGQIAERVVQTKDDKGVAVDLKADPSVIDPNVDISFMKDATENAAKLARMAKSMGVPVLWEFGNEDYTKFTPETYVRQCKAFYQAIRLVDPQARFAFCGDSNSWTDMTWQLGVLDQLRKNGMTDMAEASVHMYLTGGGGGPRDTGAKAYDATLYAWNQLKSMHQGTRRRLDEAGLTNTNISLTEFNVVHVLKNYTGLPLEHSMGRALGEAAIWPDFITRFNHIVFHDLIRNGYGHGTWFCRMYYIPGNPAGSRYVLPLDAKVMSVMHQHASNQILQSDSTHVISQGKDAVLLSLSNIQPFSVSYTFSLKGDREFAAPLAGWQVLSVPDLSSPDYTAYELPARLNSGVITVEVPAFSFTHLTIPFRK
;
A
#
# COMPACT_ATOMS: atom_id res chain seq x y z
N MET A 1 -60.61 19.71 -43.23
CA MET A 1 -59.61 20.30 -44.15
C MET A 1 -58.26 19.66 -43.91
N LYS A 2 -57.74 19.00 -44.96
CA LYS A 2 -56.32 18.81 -45.32
C LYS A 2 -55.38 18.20 -44.27
N PHE A 3 -55.18 16.87 -44.31
CA PHE A 3 -54.11 16.14 -45.05
C PHE A 3 -52.76 16.30 -44.32
N LEU A 4 -52.09 15.28 -43.76
CA LEU A 4 -51.88 13.88 -44.16
C LEU A 4 -51.34 13.70 -45.60
N ALA A 5 -50.25 14.40 -45.91
CA ALA A 5 -49.27 14.10 -46.96
C ALA A 5 -48.15 15.16 -46.75
N SER A 6 -46.91 14.87 -46.35
CA SER A 6 -46.02 13.91 -46.97
C SER A 6 -45.06 13.33 -45.93
N LEU A 7 -45.43 12.16 -45.42
CA LEU A 7 -44.50 11.05 -45.27
C LEU A 7 -44.09 10.66 -46.71
N LEU A 8 -42.80 10.39 -46.91
CA LEU A 8 -42.13 9.89 -48.11
C LEU A 8 -41.45 10.92 -49.03
N LEU A 9 -40.17 10.59 -49.24
CA LEU A 9 -39.25 10.98 -50.30
C LEU A 9 -38.57 12.35 -50.14
N SER A 10 -37.25 12.48 -50.05
CA SER A 10 -36.13 11.53 -50.06
C SER A 10 -34.85 12.38 -50.09
N ILE A 11 -33.80 11.92 -49.38
CA ILE A 11 -32.39 11.91 -49.84
C ILE A 11 -31.83 13.30 -50.21
N SER A 12 -30.98 13.93 -49.40
CA SER A 12 -29.52 13.78 -49.49
C SER A 12 -28.81 14.52 -48.34
N TRP A 13 -27.88 13.83 -47.65
CA TRP A 13 -26.61 14.35 -47.09
C TRP A 13 -26.70 15.49 -46.03
N PHE A 14 -26.37 15.33 -44.75
CA PHE A 14 -25.14 14.79 -44.17
C PHE A 14 -25.40 14.42 -42.70
N THR A 15 -25.37 13.14 -42.36
CA THR A 15 -25.07 12.62 -41.02
C THR A 15 -23.83 11.76 -41.17
N LEU A 16 -22.67 12.29 -40.79
CA LEU A 16 -21.41 11.56 -40.73
C LEU A 16 -20.50 12.22 -39.68
N THR A 17 -19.87 11.38 -38.86
CA THR A 17 -18.77 11.65 -37.90
C THR A 17 -19.11 12.57 -36.71
N THR A 18 -19.04 12.17 -35.43
CA THR A 18 -18.17 11.17 -34.78
C THR A 18 -18.80 10.70 -33.47
N ALA A 19 -19.59 9.63 -33.51
CA ALA A 19 -19.85 8.77 -32.35
C ALA A 19 -18.81 7.65 -32.44
N ILE A 20 -17.70 7.78 -31.70
CA ILE A 20 -16.77 6.65 -31.54
C ILE A 20 -17.47 5.66 -30.62
N LEU A 21 -17.99 4.61 -31.24
CA LEU A 21 -18.36 3.36 -30.61
C LEU A 21 -17.16 2.79 -29.84
N CYS A 22 -17.17 2.86 -28.52
CA CYS A 22 -16.62 1.76 -27.72
C CYS A 22 -17.74 0.74 -27.57
N ALA A 23 -17.95 -0.06 -28.61
CA ALA A 23 -18.77 -1.26 -28.51
C ALA A 23 -18.05 -2.23 -27.57
N GLU A 24 -18.64 -2.49 -26.40
CA GLU A 24 -18.38 -3.69 -25.64
C GLU A 24 -18.72 -4.90 -26.51
N ASN A 25 -17.74 -5.47 -27.20
CA ASN A 25 -17.85 -6.82 -27.74
C ASN A 25 -17.77 -7.82 -26.58
N ARG A 26 -18.85 -7.97 -25.82
CA ARG A 26 -19.05 -9.16 -24.99
C ARG A 26 -19.36 -10.32 -25.94
N ALA A 27 -18.45 -11.29 -26.03
CA ALA A 27 -18.76 -12.58 -26.63
C ALA A 27 -19.85 -13.30 -25.81
N PRO A 28 -20.69 -14.16 -26.42
CA PRO A 28 -21.78 -14.84 -25.72
C PRO A 28 -21.24 -15.75 -24.60
N GLU A 29 -21.86 -15.67 -23.41
CA GLU A 29 -21.66 -16.62 -22.31
C GLU A 29 -22.24 -17.99 -22.71
N LEU A 30 -21.47 -19.05 -22.48
CA LEU A 30 -21.92 -20.44 -22.55
C LEU A 30 -21.73 -21.09 -21.17
N ILE A 31 -22.78 -21.74 -20.68
CA ILE A 31 -22.87 -22.37 -19.35
C ILE A 31 -22.36 -23.82 -19.46
N PRO A 32 -21.41 -24.29 -18.61
CA PRO A 32 -20.98 -25.68 -18.63
C PRO A 32 -21.83 -26.60 -17.73
N VAL A 33 -22.02 -27.85 -18.19
CA VAL A 33 -22.52 -29.00 -17.43
C VAL A 33 -21.36 -30.00 -17.32
N TRP A 34 -21.08 -30.49 -16.11
CA TRP A 34 -19.94 -31.35 -15.79
C TRP A 34 -20.32 -32.84 -15.78
N THR A 35 -19.53 -33.68 -16.45
CA THR A 35 -19.48 -35.13 -16.17
C THR A 35 -18.03 -35.60 -16.18
N THR A 36 -17.61 -36.19 -15.06
CA THR A 36 -16.26 -36.67 -14.76
C THR A 36 -15.88 -37.93 -15.54
N GLY A 37 -14.63 -38.04 -16.01
CA GLY A 37 -14.00 -39.35 -16.28
C GLY A 37 -13.10 -39.50 -17.51
N GLU A 38 -13.06 -38.54 -18.44
CA GLU A 38 -12.23 -38.62 -19.65
C GLU A 38 -11.29 -37.40 -19.78
N PRO A 39 -10.14 -37.52 -20.49
CA PRO A 39 -9.21 -36.41 -20.72
C PRO A 39 -9.97 -35.22 -21.27
N ILE A 40 -9.91 -34.07 -20.59
CA ILE A 40 -10.63 -32.84 -20.94
C ILE A 40 -10.21 -32.43 -22.36
N PRO A 41 -11.04 -32.61 -23.40
CA PRO A 41 -10.79 -32.03 -24.70
C PRO A 41 -11.36 -30.62 -24.61
N ASP A 42 -10.53 -29.65 -24.20
CA ASP A 42 -10.88 -28.23 -24.29
C ASP A 42 -10.88 -27.81 -25.76
N THR A 43 -11.95 -28.16 -26.46
CA THR A 43 -12.34 -27.43 -27.67
C THR A 43 -13.04 -26.13 -27.23
N TYR A 44 -12.23 -25.11 -26.91
CA TYR A 44 -12.63 -23.70 -26.86
C TYR A 44 -13.82 -23.30 -25.95
N HIS A 45 -13.92 -23.86 -24.75
CA HIS A 45 -14.89 -23.38 -23.76
C HIS A 45 -14.17 -22.78 -22.54
N GLY A 46 -14.42 -21.50 -22.25
CA GLY A 46 -13.91 -20.84 -21.03
C GLY A 46 -12.66 -19.96 -21.17
N LEU A 47 -12.14 -19.70 -22.38
CA LEU A 47 -11.01 -18.77 -22.58
C LEU A 47 -11.50 -17.31 -22.63
N THR A 48 -10.88 -16.42 -21.86
CA THR A 48 -11.12 -14.98 -21.93
C THR A 48 -10.00 -14.31 -22.74
N SER A 49 -10.34 -13.57 -23.79
CA SER A 49 -9.37 -12.80 -24.58
C SER A 49 -9.36 -11.33 -24.18
N THR A 50 -8.19 -10.81 -23.84
CA THR A 50 -7.96 -9.38 -23.62
C THR A 50 -7.04 -8.83 -24.69
N VAL A 51 -7.46 -7.77 -25.37
CA VAL A 51 -6.68 -7.08 -26.41
C VAL A 51 -6.17 -5.75 -25.87
N GLN A 52 -4.86 -5.49 -26.01
CA GLN A 52 -4.23 -4.21 -25.70
C GLN A 52 -3.49 -3.68 -26.95
N GLY A 53 -3.87 -2.48 -27.42
CA GLY A 53 -3.33 -1.87 -28.63
C GLY A 53 -4.11 -2.23 -29.91
N SER A 54 -3.48 -2.11 -31.08
CA SER A 54 -4.07 -2.39 -32.41
C SER A 54 -4.10 -3.88 -32.79
N GLY A 55 -4.32 -4.75 -31.81
CA GLY A 55 -4.48 -6.19 -32.04
C GLY A 55 -5.93 -6.58 -32.28
N ASN A 56 -6.18 -7.78 -32.80
CA ASN A 56 -7.50 -8.38 -32.94
C ASN A 56 -7.46 -9.86 -32.54
N ALA A 57 -8.56 -10.35 -32.00
CA ALA A 57 -8.81 -11.77 -31.75
C ALA A 57 -10.15 -12.15 -32.39
N SER A 58 -10.17 -13.21 -33.19
CA SER A 58 -11.38 -13.73 -33.82
C SER A 58 -11.47 -15.24 -33.67
N VAL A 59 -12.69 -15.77 -33.64
CA VAL A 59 -12.95 -17.21 -33.56
C VAL A 59 -13.75 -17.63 -34.78
N ALA A 60 -13.24 -18.57 -35.56
CA ALA A 60 -13.92 -19.15 -36.71
C ALA A 60 -13.60 -20.64 -36.83
N ASN A 61 -14.59 -21.46 -37.18
CA ASN A 61 -14.41 -22.92 -37.38
C ASN A 61 -13.73 -23.65 -36.21
N GLY A 62 -14.01 -23.22 -34.97
CA GLY A 62 -13.42 -23.82 -33.76
C GLY A 62 -11.93 -23.52 -33.58
N ARG A 63 -11.42 -22.44 -34.19
CA ARG A 63 -10.05 -21.98 -34.04
C ARG A 63 -10.02 -20.49 -33.73
N MET A 64 -9.08 -20.07 -32.89
CA MET A 64 -8.90 -18.67 -32.52
C MET A 64 -7.70 -18.08 -33.24
N THR A 65 -7.91 -17.03 -34.01
CA THR A 65 -6.86 -16.28 -34.70
C THR A 65 -6.56 -15.01 -33.94
N LEU A 66 -5.29 -14.79 -33.62
CA LEU A 66 -4.74 -13.59 -33.01
C LEU A 66 -3.96 -12.84 -34.09
N SER A 67 -4.35 -11.61 -34.41
CA SER A 67 -3.70 -10.80 -35.43
C SER A 67 -3.23 -9.46 -34.87
N GLY A 68 -2.03 -9.03 -35.25
CA GLY A 68 -1.47 -7.75 -34.86
C GLY A 68 -0.92 -6.99 -36.05
N GLU A 69 -1.15 -5.68 -36.07
CA GLU A 69 -0.72 -4.80 -37.18
C GLU A 69 0.72 -4.29 -36.98
N SER A 70 1.26 -4.39 -35.77
CA SER A 70 2.60 -3.90 -35.41
C SER A 70 3.25 -4.77 -34.33
N LYS A 71 4.57 -4.63 -34.13
CA LYS A 71 5.28 -5.32 -33.03
C LYS A 71 4.83 -4.88 -31.63
N GLU A 72 4.11 -3.76 -31.52
CA GLU A 72 3.56 -3.24 -30.27
C GLU A 72 2.16 -3.80 -29.96
N SER A 73 1.50 -4.43 -30.94
CA SER A 73 0.18 -5.04 -30.76
C SER A 73 0.28 -6.22 -29.78
N ARG A 74 -0.41 -6.14 -28.64
CA ARG A 74 -0.37 -7.16 -27.59
C ARG A 74 -1.75 -7.79 -27.39
N ILE A 75 -1.86 -9.08 -27.70
CA ILE A 75 -3.08 -9.86 -27.49
C ILE A 75 -2.80 -10.93 -26.44
N THR A 76 -3.66 -11.07 -25.43
CA THR A 76 -3.54 -12.11 -24.41
C THR A 76 -4.82 -12.93 -24.34
N VAL A 77 -4.68 -14.25 -24.36
CA VAL A 77 -5.76 -15.20 -24.12
C VAL A 77 -5.44 -15.93 -22.83
N SER A 78 -6.37 -15.96 -21.89
CA SER A 78 -6.17 -16.58 -20.57
C SER A 78 -7.32 -17.46 -20.15
N HIS A 79 -7.04 -18.37 -19.22
CA HIS A 79 -8.02 -19.15 -18.49
C HIS A 79 -7.66 -19.14 -17.01
N ASP A 80 -8.68 -18.98 -16.18
CA ASP A 80 -8.57 -19.03 -14.72
C ASP A 80 -9.29 -20.30 -14.24
N PHE A 81 -8.55 -21.24 -13.67
CA PHE A 81 -9.07 -22.46 -13.06
C PHE A 81 -9.64 -22.08 -11.68
N LYS A 82 -10.96 -21.92 -11.59
CA LYS A 82 -11.61 -21.41 -10.36
C LYS A 82 -11.90 -22.49 -9.32
N THR A 83 -11.91 -23.75 -9.73
CA THR A 83 -12.31 -24.88 -8.88
C THR A 83 -11.42 -26.09 -9.13
N ALA A 84 -11.09 -26.81 -8.06
CA ALA A 84 -10.37 -28.07 -8.14
C ALA A 84 -11.15 -29.13 -8.98
N PRO A 85 -10.45 -30.09 -9.62
CA PRO A 85 -9.00 -30.30 -9.57
C PRO A 85 -8.24 -29.29 -10.44
N PHE A 86 -7.21 -28.66 -9.88
CA PHE A 86 -6.31 -27.79 -10.62
C PHE A 86 -5.43 -28.62 -11.55
N PRO A 87 -5.14 -28.14 -12.77
CA PRO A 87 -4.29 -28.88 -13.67
C PRO A 87 -2.86 -28.97 -13.14
N ASN A 88 -2.23 -30.11 -13.43
CA ASN A 88 -0.81 -30.31 -13.24
C ASN A 88 -0.05 -30.27 -14.58
N THR A 89 -0.77 -30.28 -15.71
CA THR A 89 -0.21 -30.10 -17.04
C THR A 89 -1.07 -29.16 -17.86
N VAL A 90 -0.42 -28.24 -18.58
CA VAL A 90 -1.05 -27.32 -19.53
C VAL A 90 -0.38 -27.45 -20.90
N HIS A 91 -1.21 -27.53 -21.94
CA HIS A 91 -0.83 -27.63 -23.34
C HIS A 91 -1.39 -26.45 -24.14
N TRP A 92 -0.53 -25.78 -24.91
CA TRP A 92 -0.91 -24.78 -25.89
C TRP A 92 -0.38 -25.19 -27.26
N LYS A 93 -1.29 -25.48 -28.20
CA LYS A 93 -0.95 -25.79 -29.58
C LYS A 93 -1.35 -24.62 -30.47
N PHE A 94 -0.41 -24.08 -31.24
CA PHE A 94 -0.64 -22.96 -32.14
C PHE A 94 0.17 -23.07 -33.43
N ARG A 95 -0.22 -22.30 -34.43
CA ARG A 95 0.36 -22.23 -35.77
C ARG A 95 0.58 -20.78 -36.17
N GLN A 96 1.72 -20.50 -36.78
CA GLN A 96 1.93 -19.21 -37.45
C GLN A 96 1.41 -19.34 -38.89
N THR A 97 0.43 -18.51 -39.24
CA THR A 97 -0.22 -18.56 -40.57
C THR A 97 0.34 -17.53 -41.54
N SER A 98 1.07 -16.52 -41.04
CA SER A 98 1.70 -15.49 -41.87
C SER A 98 3.22 -15.64 -41.91
N GLU A 99 3.78 -15.67 -43.12
CA GLU A 99 5.24 -15.57 -43.34
C GLU A 99 5.84 -14.27 -42.79
N SER A 100 5.00 -13.23 -42.61
CA SER A 100 5.41 -11.94 -42.05
C SER A 100 5.35 -11.87 -40.51
N PHE A 101 5.04 -12.99 -39.82
CA PHE A 101 4.96 -13.01 -38.37
C PHE A 101 6.30 -12.60 -37.75
N THR A 102 6.31 -11.44 -37.10
CA THR A 102 7.46 -10.95 -36.34
C THR A 102 7.00 -10.58 -34.95
N GLY A 103 7.34 -11.40 -33.96
CA GLY A 103 6.92 -11.15 -32.60
C GLY A 103 7.22 -12.23 -31.58
N LEU A 104 6.91 -11.92 -30.34
CA LEU A 104 7.10 -12.72 -29.15
C LEU A 104 5.80 -13.47 -28.83
N VAL A 105 5.85 -14.79 -28.72
CA VAL A 105 4.75 -15.59 -28.14
C VAL A 105 5.17 -16.03 -26.75
N THR A 106 4.35 -15.76 -25.75
CA THR A 106 4.64 -16.09 -24.35
C THR A 106 3.54 -16.95 -23.79
N VAL A 107 3.88 -18.09 -23.18
CA VAL A 107 2.96 -18.88 -22.36
C VAL A 107 3.36 -18.73 -20.90
N ARG A 108 2.39 -18.46 -20.05
CA ARG A 108 2.56 -18.29 -18.60
C ARG A 108 1.60 -19.22 -17.88
N ILE A 109 2.11 -19.97 -16.91
CA ILE A 109 1.31 -20.53 -15.82
C ILE A 109 1.66 -19.81 -14.52
N GLU A 110 0.68 -19.72 -13.65
CA GLU A 110 0.79 -18.97 -12.40
C GLU A 110 0.03 -19.68 -11.30
N ASP A 111 0.60 -19.54 -10.10
CA ASP A 111 -0.08 -19.73 -8.82
C ASP A 111 -0.36 -18.31 -8.31
N SER A 112 -1.59 -17.84 -8.54
CA SER A 112 -1.99 -16.49 -8.15
C SER A 112 -1.93 -16.27 -6.63
N VAL A 113 -1.90 -17.36 -5.84
CA VAL A 113 -1.82 -17.31 -4.37
C VAL A 113 -0.44 -16.88 -3.90
N THR A 114 0.61 -17.44 -4.51
CA THR A 114 1.99 -17.16 -4.12
C THR A 114 2.66 -16.11 -5.01
N GLY A 115 2.03 -15.76 -6.13
CA GLY A 115 2.60 -14.95 -7.20
C GLY A 115 3.75 -15.67 -7.93
N ALA A 116 3.92 -16.98 -7.68
CA ALA A 116 4.89 -17.79 -8.39
C ALA A 116 4.40 -18.02 -9.81
N TYR A 117 5.31 -17.93 -10.77
CA TYR A 117 4.97 -18.14 -12.17
C TYR A 117 6.07 -18.88 -12.91
N LEU A 118 5.67 -19.59 -13.95
CA LEU A 118 6.56 -20.13 -14.98
C LEU A 118 6.17 -19.51 -16.31
N LEU A 119 7.15 -18.95 -17.01
CA LEU A 119 6.92 -18.22 -18.24
C LEU A 119 7.90 -18.68 -19.32
N LEU A 120 7.35 -19.07 -20.47
CA LEU A 120 8.08 -19.51 -21.65
C LEU A 120 7.80 -18.57 -22.81
N ALA A 121 8.86 -18.00 -23.38
CA ALA A 121 8.84 -17.18 -24.57
C ALA A 121 9.39 -17.93 -25.79
N ARG A 122 8.70 -17.80 -26.92
CA ARG A 122 9.23 -18.03 -28.26
C ARG A 122 9.63 -16.69 -28.87
N LEU A 123 10.93 -16.52 -29.12
CA LEU A 123 11.55 -15.31 -29.67
C LEU A 123 11.56 -15.31 -31.21
N SER A 124 11.70 -16.49 -31.82
CA SER A 124 11.66 -16.71 -33.27
C SER A 124 11.20 -18.15 -33.57
N ALA A 125 11.21 -18.56 -34.84
CA ALA A 125 10.82 -19.91 -35.25
C ALA A 125 11.54 -21.00 -34.44
N ASP A 126 12.85 -20.82 -34.21
CA ASP A 126 13.74 -21.81 -33.59
C ASP A 126 14.35 -21.35 -32.24
N SER A 127 13.87 -20.25 -31.67
CA SER A 127 14.48 -19.65 -30.47
C SER A 127 13.48 -19.52 -29.33
N TYR A 128 13.83 -20.08 -28.18
CA TYR A 128 13.00 -20.09 -26.97
C TYR A 128 13.80 -19.65 -25.75
N ALA A 129 13.13 -18.97 -24.84
CA ALA A 129 13.67 -18.56 -23.55
C ALA A 129 12.62 -18.79 -22.48
N TRP A 130 13.02 -19.11 -21.26
CA TRP A 130 12.09 -19.22 -20.15
C TRP A 130 12.61 -18.43 -18.95
N THR A 131 11.69 -18.07 -18.08
CA THR A 131 11.99 -17.55 -16.74
C THR A 131 10.92 -18.08 -15.80
N TYR A 132 11.25 -18.14 -14.53
CA TYR A 132 10.28 -18.43 -13.50
C TYR A 132 10.53 -17.51 -12.33
N ASN A 133 9.53 -17.43 -11.46
CA ASN A 133 9.68 -16.76 -10.21
C ASN A 133 9.08 -17.63 -9.11
N ASP A 134 9.90 -17.99 -8.14
CA ASP A 134 9.50 -18.73 -6.95
C ASP A 134 9.16 -17.76 -5.80
N ASN A 135 9.22 -16.44 -6.01
CA ASN A 135 8.88 -15.40 -5.04
C ASN A 135 8.48 -14.12 -5.82
N PRO A 136 8.48 -12.88 -5.29
CA PRO A 136 8.14 -11.69 -6.09
C PRO A 136 9.35 -10.99 -6.76
N LYS A 137 10.54 -11.61 -6.82
CA LYS A 137 11.74 -11.02 -7.46
C LYS A 137 11.90 -11.49 -8.90
N TRP A 138 11.86 -10.54 -9.85
CA TRP A 138 12.10 -10.83 -11.27
C TRP A 138 13.42 -11.57 -11.51
N ILE A 139 13.37 -12.71 -12.20
CA ILE A 139 14.54 -13.51 -12.55
C ILE A 139 14.91 -13.28 -14.03
N PRO A 140 16.20 -13.07 -14.36
CA PRO A 140 16.65 -12.97 -15.75
C PRO A 140 16.26 -14.20 -16.59
N TRP A 141 15.95 -13.96 -17.86
CA TRP A 141 15.65 -15.01 -18.82
C TRP A 141 16.81 -16.00 -18.98
N ARG A 142 16.49 -17.30 -18.90
CA ARG A 142 17.42 -18.38 -19.27
C ARG A 142 17.17 -18.76 -20.73
N LYS A 143 18.17 -18.54 -21.57
CA LYS A 143 18.10 -18.75 -23.03
C LYS A 143 18.52 -20.17 -23.40
N TYR A 144 17.81 -20.81 -24.33
CA TYR A 144 18.23 -22.05 -24.98
C TYR A 144 18.41 -21.82 -26.50
N PHE A 145 19.21 -22.66 -27.17
CA PHE A 145 19.46 -22.57 -28.62
C PHE A 145 18.81 -23.71 -29.42
N THR A 146 18.13 -23.31 -30.52
CA THR A 146 17.76 -24.06 -31.74
C THR A 146 17.36 -25.52 -31.58
N THR A 147 16.06 -25.75 -31.36
CA THR A 147 15.44 -26.97 -31.89
C THR A 147 15.36 -26.79 -33.41
N ALA A 148 16.03 -27.65 -34.17
CA ALA A 148 15.84 -27.74 -35.61
C ALA A 148 14.41 -28.22 -35.88
N THR A 149 13.47 -27.30 -36.02
CA THR A 149 12.10 -27.58 -36.43
C THR A 149 11.81 -26.65 -37.58
N GLY A 150 11.98 -27.19 -38.80
CA GLY A 150 11.80 -26.47 -40.05
C GLY A 150 10.42 -25.82 -40.21
N GLU A 151 10.32 -25.08 -41.32
CA GLU A 151 9.23 -24.19 -41.71
C GLU A 151 7.81 -24.70 -41.41
N ALA A 152 6.95 -23.75 -40.98
CA ALA A 152 5.49 -23.87 -40.83
C ALA A 152 4.94 -25.10 -40.07
N SER A 153 5.64 -25.59 -39.05
CA SER A 153 5.15 -26.66 -38.18
C SER A 153 4.33 -26.14 -36.99
N ASP A 154 3.21 -26.79 -36.70
CA ASP A 154 2.45 -26.59 -35.47
C ASP A 154 3.39 -26.65 -34.26
N THR A 155 3.29 -25.66 -33.37
CA THR A 155 4.05 -25.64 -32.12
C THR A 155 3.13 -26.00 -30.98
N THR A 156 3.50 -27.05 -30.24
CA THR A 156 2.86 -27.44 -28.98
C THR A 156 3.81 -27.11 -27.84
N LEU A 157 3.42 -26.17 -26.99
CA LEU A 157 4.10 -25.84 -25.75
C LEU A 157 3.41 -26.58 -24.61
N THR A 158 4.19 -27.32 -23.84
CA THR A 158 3.71 -28.08 -22.68
C THR A 158 4.46 -27.63 -21.44
N LEU A 159 3.70 -27.34 -20.39
CA LEU A 159 4.20 -27.09 -19.04
C LEU A 159 3.60 -28.15 -18.13
N SER A 160 4.45 -29.02 -17.55
CA SER A 160 4.01 -30.15 -16.74
C SER A 160 4.70 -30.16 -15.38
N GLN A 161 3.92 -30.38 -14.33
CA GLN A 161 4.40 -30.76 -13.01
C GLN A 161 4.76 -32.25 -13.04
N ILE A 162 6.04 -32.56 -12.84
CA ILE A 162 6.57 -33.93 -12.84
C ILE A 162 6.84 -34.47 -11.44
N ALA A 163 6.84 -33.60 -10.42
CA ALA A 163 6.80 -33.93 -8.99
C ALA A 163 6.23 -32.74 -8.19
N GLU A 164 5.98 -32.89 -6.88
CA GLU A 164 5.32 -31.90 -5.99
C GLU A 164 5.78 -30.45 -6.22
N ASP A 165 7.09 -30.22 -6.25
CA ASP A 165 7.66 -28.89 -6.51
C ASP A 165 8.44 -28.83 -7.83
N THR A 166 8.23 -29.75 -8.78
CA THR A 166 9.11 -29.87 -9.95
C THR A 166 8.35 -29.78 -11.25
N PHE A 167 8.74 -28.83 -12.10
CA PHE A 167 8.13 -28.56 -13.39
C PHE A 167 9.09 -28.83 -14.55
N GLN A 168 8.54 -29.19 -15.69
CA GLN A 168 9.27 -29.42 -16.93
C GLN A 168 8.58 -28.70 -18.09
N ILE A 169 9.39 -27.99 -18.87
CA ILE A 169 8.97 -27.35 -20.11
C ILE A 169 9.32 -28.27 -21.28
N SER A 170 8.33 -28.54 -22.13
CA SER A 170 8.51 -29.28 -23.38
C SER A 170 7.95 -28.52 -24.58
N ILE A 171 8.62 -28.67 -25.73
CA ILE A 171 8.20 -28.14 -27.03
C ILE A 171 8.08 -29.31 -27.99
N ASN A 172 6.90 -29.48 -28.59
CA ASN A 172 6.61 -30.60 -29.50
C ASN A 172 7.00 -31.96 -28.88
N GLY A 173 6.72 -32.13 -27.58
CA GLY A 173 7.02 -33.35 -26.83
C GLY A 173 8.50 -33.53 -26.42
N LYS A 174 9.40 -32.59 -26.76
CA LYS A 174 10.81 -32.63 -26.34
C LYS A 174 11.05 -31.67 -25.19
N SER A 175 11.64 -32.15 -24.10
CA SER A 175 12.04 -31.29 -22.97
C SER A 175 13.10 -30.27 -23.41
N VAL A 176 12.90 -29.00 -23.08
CA VAL A 176 13.81 -27.88 -23.43
C VAL A 176 14.34 -27.14 -22.20
N SER A 177 13.99 -27.61 -21.00
CA SER A 177 14.47 -27.09 -19.72
C SER A 177 15.00 -28.24 -18.85
N PRO A 178 15.95 -27.97 -17.92
CA PRO A 178 16.16 -28.89 -16.81
C PRO A 178 14.88 -28.98 -15.96
N ALA A 179 14.75 -30.02 -15.14
CA ALA A 179 13.70 -30.08 -14.13
C ALA A 179 13.81 -28.85 -13.20
N LEU A 180 12.74 -28.08 -13.11
CA LEU A 180 12.70 -26.79 -12.44
C LEU A 180 12.01 -26.94 -11.08
N ASN A 181 12.75 -26.74 -9.98
CA ASN A 181 12.21 -26.88 -8.63
C ASN A 181 11.60 -25.57 -8.13
N PHE A 182 10.27 -25.47 -8.03
CA PHE A 182 9.47 -24.33 -7.58
C PHE A 182 8.61 -24.70 -6.38
N LYS A 183 8.99 -24.23 -5.20
CA LYS A 183 8.30 -24.54 -3.95
C LYS A 183 6.99 -23.75 -3.77
N ASN A 184 6.87 -22.64 -4.49
CA ASN A 184 5.74 -21.73 -4.38
C ASN A 184 4.78 -21.82 -5.56
N LEU A 185 5.14 -22.46 -6.69
CA LEU A 185 4.16 -22.76 -7.75
C LEU A 185 3.45 -24.08 -7.42
N ARG A 186 2.51 -24.04 -6.47
CA ARG A 186 1.89 -25.25 -5.90
C ARG A 186 0.70 -25.74 -6.70
N LEU A 187 0.03 -24.81 -7.39
CA LEU A 187 -1.10 -25.06 -8.25
C LEU A 187 -1.00 -24.21 -9.51
N ILE A 188 -1.60 -24.68 -10.60
CA ILE A 188 -1.80 -23.88 -11.81
C ILE A 188 -3.25 -23.36 -11.75
N ASP A 189 -3.48 -22.20 -11.14
CA ASP A 189 -4.81 -21.56 -11.14
C ASP A 189 -5.02 -20.64 -12.32
N GLN A 190 -3.94 -20.25 -13.02
CA GLN A 190 -4.04 -19.46 -14.21
C GLN A 190 -3.09 -19.94 -15.29
N THR A 191 -3.56 -19.93 -16.53
CA THR A 191 -2.72 -20.04 -17.72
C THR A 191 -3.04 -18.92 -18.69
N SER A 192 -2.03 -18.42 -19.39
CA SER A 192 -2.21 -17.46 -20.48
C SER A 192 -1.23 -17.66 -21.62
N LEU A 193 -1.67 -17.29 -22.81
CA LEU A 193 -0.85 -17.12 -24.01
C LEU A 193 -0.94 -15.66 -24.45
N THR A 194 0.20 -14.97 -24.46
CA THR A 194 0.35 -13.60 -24.95
C THR A 194 1.11 -13.58 -26.26
N VAL A 195 0.60 -12.84 -27.25
CA VAL A 195 1.27 -12.54 -28.51
C VAL A 195 1.60 -11.04 -28.55
N GLN A 196 2.86 -10.71 -28.80
CA GLN A 196 3.32 -9.35 -29.12
C GLN A 196 3.94 -9.38 -30.52
N ALA A 197 3.16 -9.11 -31.56
CA ALA A 197 3.59 -9.39 -32.92
C ALA A 197 2.89 -8.56 -34.00
N LYS A 198 3.63 -8.33 -35.10
CA LYS A 198 3.03 -8.05 -36.41
C LYS A 198 2.79 -9.37 -37.13
N GLY A 199 1.58 -9.63 -37.61
CA GLY A 199 1.19 -10.86 -38.31
C GLY A 199 0.11 -11.66 -37.57
N GLU A 200 -0.11 -12.89 -38.01
CA GLU A 200 -1.20 -13.76 -37.52
C GLU A 200 -0.68 -15.04 -36.85
N LEU A 201 -1.31 -15.39 -35.73
CA LEU A 201 -1.12 -16.63 -35.00
C LEU A 201 -2.48 -17.31 -34.79
N GLU A 202 -2.61 -18.57 -35.21
CA GLU A 202 -3.79 -19.40 -34.98
C GLU A 202 -3.54 -20.29 -33.76
N ILE A 203 -4.35 -20.18 -32.72
CA ILE A 203 -4.42 -21.19 -31.67
C ILE A 203 -5.19 -22.38 -32.28
N LEU A 204 -4.63 -23.57 -32.16
CA LEU A 204 -5.23 -24.80 -32.66
C LEU A 204 -5.98 -25.52 -31.53
N SER A 205 -5.38 -25.56 -30.34
CA SER A 205 -6.01 -26.08 -29.13
C SER A 205 -5.29 -25.55 -27.89
N ALA A 206 -6.02 -25.43 -26.78
CA ALA A 206 -5.45 -25.32 -25.45
C ALA A 206 -6.10 -26.40 -24.60
N SER A 207 -5.34 -27.11 -23.78
CA SER A 207 -5.92 -28.08 -22.85
C SER A 207 -5.14 -28.13 -21.56
N ALA A 208 -5.82 -28.51 -20.48
CA ALA A 208 -5.21 -28.70 -19.19
C ALA A 208 -5.69 -30.02 -18.59
N THR A 209 -4.79 -30.75 -17.94
CA THR A 209 -5.11 -32.04 -17.31
C THR A 209 -4.69 -32.00 -15.86
N ALA A 210 -5.49 -32.63 -15.01
CA ALA A 210 -5.17 -32.91 -13.62
C ALA A 210 -5.09 -34.43 -13.46
N ASP A 211 -3.96 -34.95 -12.97
CA ASP A 211 -3.88 -36.38 -12.66
C ASP A 211 -4.75 -36.70 -11.44
N SER A 212 -5.44 -37.85 -11.48
CA SER A 212 -6.25 -38.39 -10.37
C SER A 212 -5.44 -38.77 -9.11
N VAL A 213 -4.11 -38.56 -9.15
CA VAL A 213 -3.16 -38.90 -8.08
C VAL A 213 -2.67 -37.65 -7.33
N GLY A 214 -3.04 -36.44 -7.79
CA GLY A 214 -2.65 -35.19 -7.13
C GLY A 214 -3.35 -35.00 -5.79
N ASN A 215 -2.58 -34.94 -4.71
CA ASN A 215 -3.02 -34.64 -3.34
C ASN A 215 -3.63 -33.22 -3.21
N ALA A 216 -4.81 -32.98 -3.80
CA ALA A 216 -5.58 -31.75 -3.58
C ALA A 216 -6.03 -31.55 -2.12
N ALA A 217 -5.90 -32.60 -1.28
CA ALA A 217 -6.23 -32.58 0.14
C ALA A 217 -5.37 -31.57 0.96
N ASP A 218 -4.16 -31.25 0.51
CA ASP A 218 -3.25 -30.34 1.23
C ASP A 218 -3.54 -28.84 0.98
N LEU A 219 -4.37 -28.50 -0.02
CA LEU A 219 -4.77 -27.11 -0.30
C LEU A 219 -5.96 -26.66 0.57
N HIS A 220 -6.85 -27.58 0.93
CA HIS A 220 -8.01 -27.31 1.78
C HIS A 220 -7.71 -27.48 3.26
N SER A 221 -6.51 -27.93 3.64
CA SER A 221 -6.17 -28.13 5.04
C SER A 221 -4.73 -27.73 5.36
N ARG A 222 -4.55 -27.00 6.46
CA ARG A 222 -3.23 -26.60 6.97
C ARG A 222 -3.08 -27.09 8.40
N LYS A 223 -1.99 -27.78 8.69
CA LYS A 223 -1.62 -28.21 10.04
C LYS A 223 -0.44 -27.41 10.52
N MET A 224 -0.54 -26.88 11.74
CA MET A 224 0.44 -25.96 12.30
C MET A 224 0.74 -26.37 13.73
N GLU A 225 2.02 -26.43 14.07
CA GLU A 225 2.47 -26.62 15.45
C GLU A 225 3.05 -25.32 15.97
N VAL A 226 2.49 -24.82 17.07
CA VAL A 226 2.85 -23.54 17.68
C VAL A 226 3.47 -23.82 19.04
N SER A 227 4.76 -23.55 19.17
CA SER A 227 5.45 -23.61 20.47
C SER A 227 5.24 -22.31 21.24
N LEU A 228 4.47 -22.39 22.33
CA LEU A 228 4.22 -21.27 23.22
C LEU A 228 5.44 -20.99 24.09
N LEU A 229 5.60 -19.73 24.46
CA LEU A 229 6.61 -19.31 25.42
C LEU A 229 6.21 -19.79 26.82
N PRO A 230 7.16 -20.34 27.59
CA PRO A 230 6.93 -20.77 28.96
C PRO A 230 6.27 -19.69 29.83
N SER A 231 5.54 -20.13 30.86
CA SER A 231 4.96 -19.25 31.88
C SER A 231 5.97 -18.28 32.49
N THR A 232 7.23 -18.70 32.61
CA THR A 232 8.35 -17.95 33.20
C THR A 232 9.03 -16.97 32.25
N THR A 233 8.80 -17.06 30.94
CA THR A 233 9.49 -16.23 29.95
C THR A 233 8.79 -14.88 29.80
N PRO A 234 9.50 -13.74 29.99
CA PRO A 234 8.93 -12.43 29.76
C PRO A 234 8.52 -12.26 28.28
N ILE A 235 7.27 -11.85 28.06
CA ILE A 235 6.76 -11.51 26.73
C ILE A 235 7.39 -10.19 26.27
N LYS A 236 8.02 -10.20 25.10
CA LYS A 236 8.55 -8.99 24.46
C LYS A 236 7.61 -8.56 23.35
N SER A 237 7.03 -7.37 23.46
CA SER A 237 6.25 -6.78 22.37
C SER A 237 7.08 -6.72 21.09
N THR A 238 6.48 -7.12 19.96
CA THR A 238 7.15 -7.13 18.67
C THR A 238 7.50 -5.71 18.24
N ASN A 239 6.55 -4.77 18.39
CA ASN A 239 6.81 -3.34 18.29
C ASN A 239 5.67 -2.54 18.99
N PRO A 240 5.89 -1.99 20.19
CA PRO A 240 4.86 -1.25 20.91
C PRO A 240 4.52 0.11 20.28
N ASN A 241 5.29 0.58 19.29
CA ASN A 241 5.17 1.91 18.69
C ASN A 241 4.54 1.89 17.27
N ALA A 242 4.26 0.71 16.72
CA ALA A 242 3.86 0.51 15.32
C ALA A 242 2.47 1.06 14.95
N ASN A 243 1.59 1.36 15.90
CA ASN A 243 0.19 1.69 15.62
C ASN A 243 -0.05 3.21 15.68
N GLY A 244 0.65 3.95 14.83
CA GLY A 244 0.55 5.40 14.76
C GLY A 244 -0.57 5.87 13.84
N TYR A 245 -1.15 7.03 14.13
CA TYR A 245 -2.15 7.64 13.25
C TYR A 245 -1.91 9.12 13.06
N GLN A 246 -1.97 9.56 11.81
CA GLN A 246 -1.94 10.97 11.49
C GLN A 246 -3.31 11.57 11.72
N ILE A 247 -3.29 12.75 12.31
CA ILE A 247 -4.46 13.57 12.42
C ILE A 247 -4.28 14.87 11.65
N ALA A 248 -4.92 14.95 10.49
CA ALA A 248 -4.98 16.16 9.70
C ALA A 248 -6.20 17.02 10.07
N TYR A 249 -5.95 18.31 10.26
CA TYR A 249 -6.91 19.24 10.88
C TYR A 249 -8.11 19.62 9.97
N PHE A 250 -8.09 19.27 8.70
CA PHE A 250 -9.22 19.51 7.79
C PHE A 250 -10.40 18.53 7.98
N GLU A 251 -10.34 17.62 8.94
CA GLU A 251 -11.40 16.66 9.17
C GLU A 251 -12.14 16.99 10.47
N ARG A 252 -13.40 17.45 10.33
CA ARG A 252 -14.27 17.90 11.43
C ARG A 252 -14.35 16.87 12.54
N GLY A 253 -14.42 15.58 12.21
CA GLY A 253 -14.53 14.50 13.19
C GLY A 253 -13.42 14.49 14.24
N PHE A 254 -12.21 14.92 13.89
CA PHE A 254 -11.14 15.02 14.86
C PHE A 254 -11.33 16.20 15.81
N SER A 255 -11.55 17.39 15.24
CA SER A 255 -11.76 18.60 16.04
C SER A 255 -12.94 18.46 17.00
N ASP A 256 -14.02 17.83 16.54
CA ASP A 256 -15.16 17.46 17.37
C ASP A 256 -14.78 16.44 18.45
N GLY A 257 -14.03 15.39 18.11
CA GLY A 257 -13.57 14.38 19.07
C GLY A 257 -12.64 14.93 20.15
N MET A 258 -11.92 16.02 19.88
CA MET A 258 -11.06 16.68 20.85
C MET A 258 -11.79 17.68 21.75
N THR A 259 -12.64 18.50 21.14
CA THR A 259 -13.16 19.73 21.76
C THR A 259 -14.56 19.56 22.34
N ASP A 260 -15.32 18.57 21.88
CA ASP A 260 -16.69 18.31 22.35
C ASP A 260 -16.70 17.13 23.35
N PRO A 261 -16.98 17.37 24.65
CA PRO A 261 -17.02 16.31 25.66
C PRO A 261 -17.99 15.18 25.34
N GLN A 262 -19.09 15.44 24.63
CA GLN A 262 -20.07 14.42 24.28
C GLN A 262 -19.55 13.48 23.19
N ARG A 263 -18.62 13.94 22.36
CA ARG A 263 -18.05 13.19 21.23
C ARG A 263 -16.70 12.56 21.57
N ARG A 264 -15.95 13.16 22.49
CA ARG A 264 -14.66 12.68 22.96
C ARG A 264 -14.69 11.23 23.43
N GLY A 265 -15.68 10.85 24.21
CA GLY A 265 -15.81 9.46 24.69
C GLY A 265 -15.88 8.44 23.56
N GLU A 266 -16.66 8.73 22.51
CA GLU A 266 -16.78 7.86 21.33
C GLU A 266 -15.46 7.80 20.54
N PHE A 267 -14.83 8.95 20.34
CA PHE A 267 -13.56 9.05 19.62
C PHE A 267 -12.45 8.27 20.34
N ILE A 268 -12.32 8.46 21.66
CA ILE A 268 -11.36 7.75 22.51
C ILE A 268 -11.64 6.24 22.50
N ALA A 269 -12.91 5.82 22.54
CA ALA A 269 -13.27 4.41 22.46
C ALA A 269 -12.81 3.77 21.13
N ARG A 270 -12.96 4.47 20.00
CA ARG A 270 -12.47 3.98 18.70
C ARG A 270 -10.95 3.98 18.60
N LEU A 271 -10.25 4.96 19.17
CA LEU A 271 -8.79 4.95 19.24
C LEU A 271 -8.26 3.79 20.08
N ARG A 272 -8.93 3.44 21.18
CA ARG A 272 -8.62 2.24 21.98
C ARG A 272 -8.88 0.95 21.21
N GLU A 273 -9.98 0.87 20.46
CA GLU A 273 -10.29 -0.27 19.59
C GLU A 273 -9.20 -0.47 18.52
N LEU A 274 -8.63 0.61 17.98
CA LEU A 274 -7.53 0.58 17.00
C LEU A 274 -6.14 0.30 17.62
N HIS A 275 -6.04 0.18 18.95
CA HIS A 275 -4.79 -0.03 19.69
C HIS A 275 -3.70 1.00 19.33
N VAL A 276 -4.10 2.27 19.23
CA VAL A 276 -3.19 3.38 18.88
C VAL A 276 -2.03 3.45 19.88
N SER A 277 -0.80 3.55 19.37
CA SER A 277 0.43 3.74 20.16
C SER A 277 1.00 5.14 20.04
N SER A 278 0.65 5.86 18.96
CA SER A 278 1.08 7.25 18.76
C SER A 278 0.11 8.05 17.91
N LEU A 279 0.02 9.35 18.17
CA LEU A 279 -0.77 10.29 17.39
C LEU A 279 0.14 11.39 16.82
N ARG A 280 0.03 11.65 15.52
CA ARG A 280 0.80 12.69 14.83
C ARG A 280 -0.06 13.93 14.55
N PHE A 281 0.41 15.11 14.96
CA PHE A 281 -0.35 16.37 14.89
C PHE A 281 0.58 17.58 14.65
N PRO A 282 0.14 18.62 13.93
CA PRO A 282 -1.13 18.76 13.20
C PRO A 282 -1.24 17.99 11.87
N GLY A 283 -0.27 17.12 11.57
CA GLY A 283 -0.33 16.16 10.47
C GLY A 283 -0.06 16.77 9.10
N GLY A 284 0.93 16.23 8.40
CA GLY A 284 1.17 16.56 7.01
C GLY A 284 1.50 18.02 6.77
N THR A 285 1.08 18.51 5.61
CA THR A 285 1.31 19.90 5.19
C THR A 285 0.62 20.91 6.12
N TRP A 286 -0.35 20.51 6.95
CA TRP A 286 -0.99 21.40 7.93
C TRP A 286 -0.04 21.95 8.98
N ALA A 287 1.12 21.32 9.21
CA ALA A 287 2.18 21.86 10.05
C ALA A 287 2.55 23.33 9.71
N TYR A 288 2.35 23.78 8.46
CA TYR A 288 2.69 25.15 8.04
C TYR A 288 1.50 26.12 7.97
N TRP A 289 0.26 25.59 7.99
CA TRP A 289 -0.97 26.37 7.85
C TRP A 289 -1.76 26.47 9.15
N TYR A 290 -1.38 25.64 10.12
CA TYR A 290 -2.04 25.52 11.40
C TYR A 290 -1.12 25.99 12.51
N ASN A 291 -1.58 26.97 13.29
CA ASN A 291 -0.90 27.40 14.49
C ASN A 291 -1.89 27.36 15.67
N THR A 292 -1.52 26.62 16.70
CA THR A 292 -2.33 26.35 17.90
C THR A 292 -2.42 27.52 18.87
N THR A 293 -1.86 28.67 18.52
CA THR A 293 -2.01 29.92 19.31
C THR A 293 -3.35 30.61 19.06
N SER A 294 -3.98 30.43 17.89
CA SER A 294 -5.24 31.10 17.57
C SER A 294 -5.99 30.44 16.41
N PRO A 295 -7.34 30.38 16.44
CA PRO A 295 -8.16 29.95 15.30
C PRO A 295 -8.01 30.84 14.06
N LYS A 296 -7.54 32.08 14.23
CA LYS A 296 -7.31 33.02 13.12
C LYS A 296 -6.08 32.66 12.27
N SER A 297 -5.19 31.79 12.77
CA SER A 297 -3.93 31.49 12.10
C SER A 297 -4.12 30.94 10.70
N VAL A 298 -5.13 30.09 10.49
CA VAL A 298 -5.36 29.41 9.21
C VAL A 298 -5.68 30.43 8.12
N ALA A 299 -6.63 31.34 8.40
CA ALA A 299 -6.98 32.40 7.47
C ALA A 299 -5.82 33.38 7.24
N ALA A 300 -5.02 33.68 8.27
CA ALA A 300 -3.87 34.56 8.14
C ALA A 300 -2.74 33.95 7.30
N LEU A 301 -2.39 32.68 7.54
CA LEU A 301 -1.37 31.94 6.81
C LEU A 301 -1.78 31.69 5.35
N ALA A 302 -3.07 31.47 5.09
CA ALA A 302 -3.61 31.36 3.73
C ALA A 302 -3.48 32.64 2.89
N ARG A 303 -3.34 33.81 3.54
CA ARG A 303 -3.19 35.12 2.87
C ARG A 303 -1.75 35.48 2.50
N LEU A 304 -0.74 34.69 2.89
CA LEU A 304 0.64 34.93 2.47
C LEU A 304 0.71 34.87 0.93
N ALA A 305 0.89 36.01 0.26
CA ALA A 305 0.99 36.08 -1.20
C ALA A 305 2.12 35.16 -1.68
N ASP A 306 1.92 34.40 -2.75
CA ASP A 306 2.72 33.24 -3.21
C ASP A 306 2.65 31.95 -2.37
N ALA A 307 1.72 31.84 -1.40
CA ALA A 307 1.22 30.55 -0.91
C ALA A 307 0.46 29.73 -1.98
N THR A 308 0.31 30.29 -3.19
CA THR A 308 -0.36 29.71 -4.37
C THR A 308 0.25 28.42 -4.90
N THR A 309 1.32 27.88 -4.30
CA THR A 309 1.76 26.51 -4.61
C THR A 309 1.36 25.46 -3.58
N VAL A 310 0.80 25.83 -2.42
CA VAL A 310 0.54 24.86 -1.32
C VAL A 310 -0.67 25.21 -0.42
N VAL A 311 -1.50 26.24 -0.70
CA VAL A 311 -2.87 26.18 -0.15
C VAL A 311 -3.53 24.96 -0.81
N PRO A 312 -3.99 23.97 -0.05
CA PRO A 312 -4.64 22.83 -0.67
C PRO A 312 -5.91 23.33 -1.36
N TYR A 313 -5.91 23.34 -2.70
CA TYR A 313 -7.04 23.76 -3.54
C TYR A 313 -8.32 22.95 -3.27
N TRP A 314 -8.22 21.88 -2.47
CA TRP A 314 -9.32 21.05 -2.00
C TRP A 314 -10.02 21.56 -0.73
N VAL A 315 -9.46 22.54 -0.02
CA VAL A 315 -10.12 23.13 1.15
C VAL A 315 -11.14 24.17 0.69
N LYS A 316 -12.34 23.70 0.35
CA LYS A 316 -13.41 24.56 -0.21
C LYS A 316 -14.19 25.34 0.85
N ASN A 317 -14.18 24.91 2.11
CA ASN A 317 -14.97 25.55 3.18
C ASN A 317 -14.25 25.56 4.53
N PHE A 318 -13.58 26.67 4.87
CA PHE A 318 -12.91 26.84 6.16
C PHE A 318 -13.85 26.89 7.36
N SER A 319 -15.16 27.09 7.15
CA SER A 319 -16.15 27.15 8.24
C SER A 319 -16.52 25.79 8.84
N GLU A 320 -16.15 24.68 8.18
CA GLU A 320 -16.41 23.32 8.66
C GLU A 320 -15.34 22.81 9.65
N PHE A 321 -14.21 23.50 9.76
CA PHE A 321 -13.12 23.14 10.66
C PHE A 321 -13.33 23.77 12.04
N ARG A 322 -13.18 22.98 13.10
CA ARG A 322 -13.12 23.51 14.47
C ARG A 322 -11.69 23.49 14.99
N TRP A 323 -11.34 24.55 15.71
CA TRP A 323 -9.99 24.76 16.23
C TRP A 323 -9.72 24.04 17.52
N ALA A 324 -8.53 23.45 17.59
CA ALA A 324 -8.07 22.64 18.70
C ALA A 324 -6.61 22.93 19.02
N ASN A 325 -6.38 23.38 20.24
CA ASN A 325 -5.06 23.72 20.71
C ASN A 325 -4.27 22.50 21.20
N ASP A 326 -3.04 22.77 21.63
CA ASP A 326 -2.11 21.79 22.17
C ASP A 326 -2.61 21.10 23.44
N ASP A 327 -3.37 21.81 24.28
CA ASP A 327 -3.91 21.27 25.53
C ASP A 327 -4.84 20.07 25.24
N TYR A 328 -5.72 20.20 24.24
CA TYR A 328 -6.60 19.10 23.84
C TYR A 328 -5.80 17.93 23.27
N PHE A 329 -4.83 18.20 22.41
CA PHE A 329 -4.02 17.16 21.77
C PHE A 329 -3.18 16.38 22.79
N PHE A 330 -2.37 17.07 23.61
CA PHE A 330 -1.60 16.41 24.67
C PHE A 330 -2.51 15.79 25.73
N GLY A 331 -3.68 16.37 25.98
CA GLY A 331 -4.69 15.80 26.88
C GLY A 331 -5.23 14.45 26.39
N ILE A 332 -5.51 14.31 25.09
CA ILE A 332 -5.88 13.01 24.49
C ILE A 332 -4.72 12.03 24.56
N CYS A 333 -3.50 12.46 24.23
CA CYS A 333 -2.33 11.58 24.27
C CYS A 333 -2.10 11.03 25.69
N LYS A 334 -2.29 11.87 26.71
CA LYS A 334 -2.26 11.47 28.12
C LYS A 334 -3.36 10.47 28.48
N GLU A 335 -4.60 10.73 28.04
CA GLU A 335 -5.76 9.87 28.33
C GLU A 335 -5.65 8.47 27.70
N LEU A 336 -5.01 8.38 26.53
CA LEU A 336 -4.75 7.12 25.84
C LEU A 336 -3.42 6.47 26.27
N ASN A 337 -2.57 7.20 27.01
CA ASN A 337 -1.20 6.79 27.34
C ASN A 337 -0.37 6.45 26.09
N VAL A 338 -0.38 7.36 25.10
CA VAL A 338 0.29 7.18 23.80
C VAL A 338 1.36 8.25 23.57
N THR A 339 2.28 7.98 22.65
CA THR A 339 3.31 8.96 22.25
C THR A 339 2.71 10.04 21.36
N ALA A 340 2.97 11.30 21.66
CA ALA A 340 2.69 12.41 20.77
C ALA A 340 3.83 12.57 19.75
N ILE A 341 3.54 12.47 18.45
CA ILE A 341 4.45 12.91 17.39
C ILE A 341 4.03 14.33 17.01
N TYR A 342 4.74 15.32 17.54
CA TYR A 342 4.36 16.72 17.40
C TYR A 342 5.20 17.39 16.31
N GLN A 343 4.56 17.82 15.23
CA GLN A 343 5.23 18.52 14.13
C GLN A 343 5.48 19.98 14.46
N ILE A 344 6.74 20.36 14.44
CA ILE A 344 7.19 21.73 14.65
C ILE A 344 7.10 22.49 13.33
N ASN A 345 6.38 23.60 13.34
CA ASN A 345 6.39 24.54 12.22
C ASN A 345 7.71 25.32 12.20
N ILE A 346 8.65 24.87 11.36
CA ILE A 346 9.96 25.51 11.20
C ILE A 346 9.98 26.59 10.12
N ALA A 347 8.85 26.81 9.42
CA ALA A 347 8.84 27.57 8.17
C ALA A 347 8.01 28.85 8.24
N THR A 348 6.90 28.84 8.98
CA THR A 348 5.98 29.98 9.08
C THR A 348 5.61 30.25 10.54
N TRP A 349 5.19 31.48 10.81
CA TRP A 349 4.72 31.89 12.12
C TRP A 349 3.46 32.73 11.98
N TYR A 350 2.58 32.63 12.97
CA TYR A 350 1.42 33.50 13.13
C TYR A 350 1.53 34.17 14.48
N ASP A 351 1.60 35.51 14.48
CA ASP A 351 1.55 36.31 15.68
C ASP A 351 0.11 36.76 15.96
N ALA A 352 -0.47 36.19 17.02
CA ALA A 352 -1.81 36.54 17.46
C ALA A 352 -1.94 37.98 17.97
N LYS A 353 -0.84 38.63 18.40
CA LYS A 353 -0.87 40.02 18.90
C LYS A 353 -1.07 41.02 17.78
N THR A 354 -0.40 40.81 16.66
CA THR A 354 -0.48 41.69 15.47
C THR A 354 -1.40 41.17 14.37
N ASP A 355 -1.98 39.98 14.55
CA ASP A 355 -2.78 39.25 13.54
C ASP A 355 -2.03 39.08 12.20
N ARG A 356 -0.69 38.94 12.28
CA ARG A 356 0.21 38.87 11.14
C ARG A 356 0.77 37.46 10.99
N ALA A 357 0.75 36.95 9.76
CA ALA A 357 1.47 35.74 9.37
C ALA A 357 2.78 36.12 8.66
N VAL A 358 3.84 35.35 8.87
CA VAL A 358 5.16 35.55 8.26
C VAL A 358 5.82 34.22 7.92
N LYS A 359 6.80 34.25 7.01
CA LYS A 359 7.76 33.17 6.77
C LYS A 359 8.98 33.41 7.65
N LEU A 360 9.44 32.35 8.32
CA LEU A 360 10.62 32.36 9.19
C LEU A 360 11.93 32.17 8.42
N ALA A 361 11.84 31.67 7.18
CA ALA A 361 12.96 31.55 6.23
C ALA A 361 12.46 31.58 4.78
N LEU A 362 13.39 31.79 3.86
CA LEU A 362 13.15 31.73 2.42
C LEU A 362 12.93 30.28 1.96
N PHE A 363 11.96 30.06 1.08
CA PHE A 363 11.74 28.75 0.44
C PHE A 363 12.65 28.61 -0.79
N ASP A 364 13.89 28.19 -0.56
CA ASP A 364 15.01 28.23 -1.51
C ASP A 364 15.15 27.00 -2.43
N ARG A 365 14.33 25.95 -2.28
CA ARG A 365 14.29 24.78 -3.20
C ARG A 365 13.96 25.18 -4.64
N LYS A 366 12.92 26.01 -4.83
CA LYS A 366 12.42 26.40 -6.17
C LYS A 366 13.29 27.46 -6.85
N LEU A 367 14.05 28.24 -6.08
CA LEU A 367 14.97 29.25 -6.61
C LEU A 367 16.12 28.62 -7.43
N ARG A 368 16.44 27.34 -7.21
CA ARG A 368 17.40 26.58 -8.01
C ARG A 368 16.83 25.91 -9.27
N GLN A 369 15.50 25.79 -9.41
CA GLN A 369 14.85 25.06 -10.52
C GLN A 369 14.28 25.96 -11.63
N GLY A 370 14.30 27.29 -11.47
CA GLY A 370 13.94 28.28 -12.50
C GLY A 370 15.07 29.29 -12.75
N GLN A 371 14.90 30.20 -13.73
CA GLN A 371 15.88 31.18 -14.28
C GLN A 371 16.66 32.07 -13.27
N ILE A 372 16.44 31.95 -11.96
CA ILE A 372 17.25 32.58 -10.90
C ILE A 372 18.51 31.74 -10.58
N ALA A 373 18.57 30.47 -10.99
CA ALA A 373 19.75 29.61 -10.84
C ALA A 373 21.00 30.23 -11.48
N GLU A 374 20.88 30.94 -12.60
CA GLU A 374 22.01 31.66 -13.23
C GLU A 374 22.50 32.85 -12.39
N ARG A 375 21.62 33.54 -11.65
CA ARG A 375 22.01 34.66 -10.76
C ARG A 375 22.65 34.19 -9.45
N VAL A 376 22.20 33.08 -8.88
CA VAL A 376 22.80 32.51 -7.65
C VAL A 376 24.15 31.85 -7.92
N VAL A 377 24.38 31.34 -9.14
CA VAL A 377 25.69 30.80 -9.55
C VAL A 377 26.74 31.91 -9.74
N GLN A 378 26.33 33.13 -10.13
CA GLN A 378 27.23 34.27 -10.33
C GLN A 378 27.68 34.99 -9.04
N THR A 379 27.12 34.65 -7.87
CA THR A 379 27.47 35.29 -6.58
C THR A 379 28.36 34.45 -5.67
N LYS A 380 28.86 33.30 -6.14
CA LYS A 380 29.98 32.62 -5.47
C LYS A 380 31.30 33.30 -5.87
N ASP A 381 31.71 34.28 -5.08
CA ASP A 381 33.10 34.69 -5.01
C ASP A 381 33.91 33.69 -4.13
N ASP A 382 35.21 33.63 -4.38
CA ASP A 382 36.13 32.55 -4.00
C ASP A 382 36.42 32.41 -2.49
N LYS A 383 35.54 32.88 -1.61
CA LYS A 383 35.76 32.90 -0.16
C LYS A 383 34.55 32.48 0.67
N GLY A 384 33.76 31.52 0.18
CA GLY A 384 32.98 30.58 1.00
C GLY A 384 32.39 31.12 2.30
N VAL A 385 31.56 32.17 2.26
CA VAL A 385 30.67 32.58 3.36
C VAL A 385 29.38 33.15 2.76
N ALA A 386 28.25 32.68 3.31
CA ALA A 386 26.85 33.12 3.19
C ALA A 386 26.47 34.16 2.12
N VAL A 387 25.51 33.78 1.27
CA VAL A 387 24.72 34.73 0.47
C VAL A 387 24.01 35.69 1.42
N ASP A 388 24.48 36.94 1.50
CA ASP A 388 23.76 38.02 2.15
C ASP A 388 22.59 38.43 1.23
N LEU A 389 21.41 37.88 1.52
CA LEU A 389 20.14 38.11 0.81
C LEU A 389 19.65 39.57 0.89
N LYS A 390 20.41 40.49 1.50
CA LYS A 390 20.07 41.92 1.56
C LYS A 390 20.37 42.70 0.28
N ALA A 391 21.13 42.15 -0.67
CA ALA A 391 21.66 42.94 -1.78
C ALA A 391 20.78 43.03 -3.05
N ASP A 392 19.77 42.17 -3.22
CA ASP A 392 18.82 42.26 -4.36
C ASP A 392 17.38 42.47 -3.86
N PRO A 393 16.87 43.72 -3.83
CA PRO A 393 15.51 44.06 -3.41
C PRO A 393 14.41 43.37 -4.24
N SER A 394 14.72 42.82 -5.43
CA SER A 394 13.77 42.07 -6.26
C SER A 394 13.62 40.59 -5.88
N VAL A 395 14.43 40.09 -4.94
CA VAL A 395 14.46 38.70 -4.44
C VAL A 395 14.00 38.60 -2.97
N ILE A 396 13.75 39.73 -2.31
CA ILE A 396 13.25 39.76 -0.93
C ILE A 396 11.76 39.43 -0.97
N ASP A 397 11.42 38.17 -0.66
CA ASP A 397 10.05 37.80 -0.35
C ASP A 397 9.57 38.66 0.83
N PRO A 398 8.61 39.60 0.62
CA PRO A 398 8.20 40.56 1.64
C PRO A 398 7.50 39.90 2.83
N ASN A 399 7.18 38.61 2.71
CA ASN A 399 6.62 37.82 3.79
C ASN A 399 7.67 37.21 4.72
N VAL A 400 8.97 37.26 4.38
CA VAL A 400 10.03 36.74 5.25
C VAL A 400 10.37 37.77 6.33
N ASP A 401 10.17 37.38 7.60
CA ASP A 401 10.47 38.22 8.75
C ASP A 401 11.09 37.38 9.88
N ILE A 402 12.43 37.29 9.86
CA ILE A 402 13.19 36.44 10.79
C ILE A 402 13.13 36.93 12.24
N SER A 403 12.63 38.16 12.49
CA SER A 403 12.51 38.69 13.85
C SER A 403 11.55 37.87 14.71
N PHE A 404 10.56 37.22 14.08
CA PHE A 404 9.60 36.31 14.74
C PHE A 404 10.18 34.93 15.09
N MET A 405 11.43 34.61 14.70
CA MET A 405 12.06 33.34 15.07
C MET A 405 12.14 33.14 16.59
N LYS A 406 12.36 34.24 17.33
CA LYS A 406 12.37 34.20 18.80
C LYS A 406 11.01 33.79 19.36
N ASP A 407 9.92 34.40 18.89
CA ASP A 407 8.56 34.06 19.34
C ASP A 407 8.20 32.61 19.01
N ALA A 408 8.55 32.14 17.81
CA ALA A 408 8.31 30.77 17.38
C ALA A 408 9.05 29.74 18.25
N THR A 409 10.33 30.00 18.56
CA THR A 409 11.15 29.11 19.40
C THR A 409 10.76 29.16 20.88
N GLU A 410 10.36 30.33 21.41
CA GLU A 410 9.79 30.45 22.75
C GLU A 410 8.48 29.67 22.89
N ASN A 411 7.63 29.67 21.85
CA ASN A 411 6.44 28.86 21.82
C ASN A 411 6.77 27.36 21.81
N ALA A 412 7.74 26.91 21.01
CA ALA A 412 8.18 25.52 21.03
C ALA A 412 8.70 25.08 22.42
N ALA A 413 9.48 25.92 23.10
CA ALA A 413 9.92 25.68 24.47
C ALA A 413 8.76 25.66 25.49
N LYS A 414 7.71 26.47 25.28
CA LYS A 414 6.46 26.41 26.06
C LYS A 414 5.75 25.08 25.86
N LEU A 415 5.62 24.59 24.63
CA LEU A 415 5.01 23.28 24.34
C LEU A 415 5.79 22.13 24.98
N ALA A 416 7.13 22.19 24.95
CA ALA A 416 7.97 21.22 25.65
C ALA A 416 7.74 21.18 27.17
N ARG A 417 7.63 22.36 27.81
CA ARG A 417 7.27 22.44 29.24
C ARG A 417 5.91 21.82 29.52
N MET A 418 4.93 22.12 28.68
CA MET A 418 3.56 21.60 28.81
C MET A 418 3.55 20.08 28.74
N ALA A 419 4.07 19.49 27.66
CA ALA A 419 4.08 18.04 27.49
C ALA A 419 4.80 17.32 28.64
N LYS A 420 5.96 17.86 29.07
CA LYS A 420 6.71 17.37 30.23
C LYS A 420 5.89 17.43 31.52
N SER A 421 5.20 18.55 31.78
CA SER A 421 4.35 18.69 32.97
C SER A 421 3.15 17.74 32.97
N MET A 422 2.67 17.36 31.78
CA MET A 422 1.56 16.42 31.62
C MET A 422 2.00 14.96 31.71
N GLY A 423 3.31 14.68 31.63
CA GLY A 423 3.87 13.33 31.57
C GLY A 423 3.66 12.65 30.22
N VAL A 424 3.50 13.43 29.13
CA VAL A 424 3.26 12.89 27.78
C VAL A 424 4.60 12.68 27.08
N PRO A 425 4.93 11.46 26.61
CA PRO A 425 6.09 11.24 25.76
C PRO A 425 5.91 11.95 24.41
N VAL A 426 6.92 12.71 23.99
CA VAL A 426 6.88 13.44 22.71
C VAL A 426 8.07 13.10 21.83
N LEU A 427 7.78 12.80 20.56
CA LEU A 427 8.73 12.88 19.45
C LEU A 427 8.49 14.20 18.72
N TRP A 428 9.46 15.11 18.79
CA TRP A 428 9.41 16.41 18.12
C TRP A 428 9.88 16.26 16.67
N GLU A 429 8.95 16.29 15.73
CA GLU A 429 9.23 16.16 14.30
C GLU A 429 9.44 17.53 13.66
N PHE A 430 10.57 17.75 13.00
CA PHE A 430 10.84 19.03 12.32
C PHE A 430 10.17 19.09 10.95
N GLY A 431 9.10 19.89 10.87
CA GLY A 431 8.38 20.22 9.64
C GLY A 431 7.70 19.02 8.97
N ASN A 432 7.56 19.08 7.64
CA ASN A 432 6.84 18.12 6.81
C ASN A 432 7.24 18.18 5.32
N GLU A 433 7.87 17.13 4.81
CA GLU A 433 8.30 17.03 3.41
C GLU A 433 9.08 18.28 2.96
N ASP A 434 9.97 18.75 3.84
CA ASP A 434 10.67 20.03 3.69
C ASP A 434 11.61 20.06 2.50
N TYR A 435 11.90 18.89 1.92
CA TYR A 435 12.54 18.80 0.62
C TYR A 435 11.79 19.66 -0.41
N THR A 436 10.46 19.80 -0.37
CA THR A 436 9.72 20.66 -1.32
C THR A 436 9.96 22.17 -1.14
N LYS A 437 10.51 22.60 0.00
CA LYS A 437 10.58 24.01 0.43
C LYS A 437 12.02 24.50 0.54
N PHE A 438 12.89 23.70 1.14
CA PHE A 438 14.22 24.10 1.55
C PHE A 438 15.33 23.35 0.80
N THR A 439 16.51 23.96 0.77
CA THR A 439 17.79 23.25 0.67
C THR A 439 18.13 22.58 2.02
N PRO A 440 18.94 21.52 2.03
CA PRO A 440 19.31 20.86 3.29
C PRO A 440 19.96 21.79 4.33
N GLU A 441 20.77 22.76 3.89
CA GLU A 441 21.40 23.75 4.77
C GLU A 441 20.38 24.66 5.44
N THR A 442 19.46 25.24 4.66
CA THR A 442 18.39 26.09 5.20
C THR A 442 17.50 25.29 6.14
N TYR A 443 17.11 24.06 5.77
CA TYR A 443 16.31 23.17 6.60
C TYR A 443 16.95 22.93 7.97
N VAL A 444 18.20 22.45 8.00
CA VAL A 444 18.88 22.12 9.27
C VAL A 444 19.14 23.37 10.10
N ARG A 445 19.45 24.51 9.48
CA ARG A 445 19.59 25.79 10.19
C ARG A 445 18.31 26.17 10.92
N GLN A 446 17.14 26.00 10.30
CA GLN A 446 15.86 26.23 10.99
C GLN A 446 15.67 25.23 12.13
N CYS A 447 15.84 23.92 11.85
CA CYS A 447 15.69 22.87 12.86
C CYS A 447 16.54 23.13 14.12
N LYS A 448 17.78 23.58 13.94
CA LYS A 448 18.72 23.86 15.04
C LYS A 448 18.18 24.87 16.05
N ALA A 449 17.50 25.93 15.60
CA ALA A 449 16.95 26.94 16.48
C ALA A 449 15.88 26.35 17.42
N PHE A 450 14.98 25.54 16.87
CA PHE A 450 13.94 24.84 17.63
C PHE A 450 14.51 23.74 18.52
N TYR A 451 15.47 22.96 18.01
CA TYR A 451 16.20 21.93 18.75
C TYR A 451 16.80 22.51 20.03
N GLN A 452 17.53 23.63 19.93
CA GLN A 452 18.16 24.29 21.06
C GLN A 452 17.12 24.80 22.06
N ALA A 453 16.05 25.45 21.59
CA ALA A 453 15.00 25.99 22.45
C ALA A 453 14.28 24.90 23.26
N ILE A 454 13.99 23.75 22.65
CA ILE A 454 13.36 22.61 23.34
C ILE A 454 14.35 21.95 24.30
N ARG A 455 15.60 21.71 23.88
CA ARG A 455 16.66 21.11 24.72
C ARG A 455 16.96 21.91 25.99
N LEU A 456 16.85 23.24 25.94
CA LEU A 456 17.03 24.11 27.12
C LEU A 456 16.03 23.79 28.25
N VAL A 457 14.83 23.32 27.90
CA VAL A 457 13.77 22.96 28.85
C VAL A 457 13.78 21.47 29.16
N ASP A 458 13.97 20.66 28.11
CA ASP A 458 13.97 19.21 28.19
C ASP A 458 15.24 18.64 27.56
N PRO A 459 16.30 18.47 28.35
CA PRO A 459 17.56 17.91 27.88
C PRO A 459 17.44 16.47 27.36
N GLN A 460 16.33 15.76 27.61
CA GLN A 460 16.07 14.40 27.13
C GLN A 460 15.07 14.33 25.97
N ALA A 461 14.62 15.47 25.43
CA ALA A 461 13.71 15.53 24.30
C ALA A 461 14.19 14.66 23.12
N ARG A 462 13.25 13.99 22.44
CA ARG A 462 13.51 13.18 21.26
C ARG A 462 13.09 13.93 20.01
N PHE A 463 13.92 13.88 18.97
CA PHE A 463 13.66 14.61 17.73
C PHE A 463 13.65 13.69 16.52
N ALA A 464 12.80 14.02 15.55
CA ALA A 464 12.80 13.45 14.21
C ALA A 464 13.11 14.52 13.17
N PHE A 465 13.96 14.20 12.19
CA PHE A 465 14.15 15.04 11.00
C PHE A 465 13.42 14.44 9.80
N CYS A 466 13.02 15.30 8.87
CA CYS A 466 12.41 14.92 7.59
C CYS A 466 13.46 14.26 6.69
N GLY A 467 13.32 12.95 6.52
CA GLY A 467 14.04 12.16 5.54
C GLY A 467 13.58 12.43 4.12
N ASP A 468 14.11 11.64 3.19
CA ASP A 468 13.81 11.75 1.77
C ASP A 468 12.51 11.02 1.40
N SER A 469 11.60 11.72 0.73
CA SER A 469 10.37 11.13 0.16
C SER A 469 10.23 11.39 -1.36
N ASN A 470 11.22 12.02 -2.02
CA ASN A 470 11.10 12.43 -3.43
C ASN A 470 12.36 12.15 -4.27
N SER A 471 13.55 12.37 -3.72
CA SER A 471 14.83 12.11 -4.41
C SER A 471 15.31 10.67 -4.22
N TRP A 472 14.43 9.70 -3.93
CA TRP A 472 14.79 8.30 -3.66
C TRP A 472 15.75 7.64 -4.66
N THR A 473 15.72 8.08 -5.91
CA THR A 473 16.59 7.58 -6.98
C THR A 473 18.03 8.07 -6.86
N ASP A 474 18.25 9.30 -6.37
CA ASP A 474 19.59 9.91 -6.27
C ASP A 474 20.03 10.25 -4.83
N MET A 475 19.10 10.18 -3.87
CA MET A 475 19.24 10.41 -2.43
C MET A 475 19.85 11.76 -2.06
N THR A 476 19.80 12.75 -2.95
CA THR A 476 20.48 14.04 -2.79
C THR A 476 19.98 14.81 -1.57
N TRP A 477 18.68 14.76 -1.27
CA TRP A 477 18.12 15.36 -0.06
C TRP A 477 18.67 14.69 1.20
N GLN A 478 18.55 13.36 1.30
CA GLN A 478 18.97 12.62 2.48
C GLN A 478 20.44 12.89 2.81
N LEU A 479 21.32 12.76 1.83
CA LEU A 479 22.77 12.94 2.03
C LEU A 479 23.10 14.38 2.47
N GLY A 480 22.46 15.37 1.85
CA GLY A 480 22.65 16.76 2.23
C GLY A 480 22.18 17.06 3.66
N VAL A 481 21.04 16.51 4.09
CA VAL A 481 20.53 16.71 5.45
C VAL A 481 21.45 16.06 6.47
N LEU A 482 21.91 14.84 6.22
CA LEU A 482 22.83 14.13 7.12
C LEU A 482 24.15 14.87 7.32
N ASP A 483 24.75 15.40 6.25
CA ASP A 483 25.95 16.23 6.32
C ASP A 483 25.71 17.49 7.16
N GLN A 484 24.58 18.17 6.95
CA GLN A 484 24.25 19.39 7.66
C GLN A 484 23.93 19.15 9.15
N LEU A 485 23.26 18.05 9.49
CA LEU A 485 23.03 17.66 10.89
C LEU A 485 24.36 17.48 11.64
N ARG A 486 25.33 16.77 11.02
CA ARG A 486 26.67 16.59 11.58
C ARG A 486 27.40 17.92 11.77
N LYS A 487 27.43 18.77 10.74
CA LYS A 487 28.05 20.11 10.81
C LYS A 487 27.46 20.98 11.91
N ASN A 488 26.19 20.77 12.24
CA ASN A 488 25.48 21.53 13.26
C ASN A 488 25.44 20.88 14.64
N GLY A 489 26.09 19.73 14.83
CA GLY A 489 26.14 19.01 16.11
C GLY A 489 24.84 18.30 16.50
N MET A 490 23.89 18.14 15.57
CA MET A 490 22.61 17.48 15.78
C MET A 490 22.72 15.98 15.47
N THR A 491 23.61 15.28 16.19
CA THR A 491 23.96 13.87 15.95
C THR A 491 23.16 12.88 16.80
N ASP A 492 22.33 13.38 17.70
CA ASP A 492 21.51 12.61 18.65
C ASP A 492 20.03 12.55 18.22
N MET A 493 19.78 12.68 16.92
CA MET A 493 18.43 12.54 16.36
C MET A 493 17.89 11.15 16.68
N ALA A 494 16.72 11.11 17.32
CA ALA A 494 16.10 9.85 17.71
C ALA A 494 15.61 9.10 16.45
N GLU A 495 15.08 9.83 15.47
CA GLU A 495 14.39 9.23 14.32
C GLU A 495 14.64 9.98 13.00
N ALA A 496 14.65 9.24 11.91
CA ALA A 496 14.46 9.75 10.56
C ALA A 496 13.00 9.51 10.16
N SER A 497 12.27 10.59 9.91
CA SER A 497 10.86 10.57 9.47
C SER A 497 10.82 10.36 7.95
N VAL A 498 10.09 9.35 7.51
CA VAL A 498 10.03 8.94 6.10
C VAL A 498 8.56 8.80 5.71
N HIS A 499 8.20 9.30 4.52
CA HIS A 499 6.81 9.22 4.05
C HIS A 499 6.73 8.25 2.88
N MET A 500 5.85 7.25 3.00
CA MET A 500 5.75 6.20 2.01
C MET A 500 4.31 5.76 1.78
N TYR A 501 3.89 5.89 0.54
CA TYR A 501 2.61 5.39 0.09
C TYR A 501 2.87 4.17 -0.79
N LEU A 502 2.31 3.00 -0.44
CA LEU A 502 2.59 1.70 -1.07
C LEU A 502 2.26 1.64 -2.57
N THR A 503 1.81 2.72 -3.17
CA THR A 503 1.15 2.67 -4.47
C THR A 503 1.35 3.96 -5.28
N GLY A 504 2.29 4.81 -4.86
CA GLY A 504 2.70 6.02 -5.57
C GLY A 504 3.76 5.82 -6.66
N GLY A 505 4.42 4.66 -6.76
CA GLY A 505 5.64 4.53 -7.56
C GLY A 505 5.90 3.24 -8.35
N GLY A 506 4.96 2.29 -8.43
CA GLY A 506 5.23 1.07 -9.23
C GLY A 506 4.25 -0.09 -9.15
N GLY A 507 3.17 -0.03 -8.36
CA GLY A 507 2.15 -1.08 -8.36
C GLY A 507 1.29 -0.96 -9.62
N GLY A 508 1.15 -2.07 -10.37
CA GLY A 508 0.37 -2.21 -11.61
C GLY A 508 -1.12 -1.83 -11.48
N PRO A 509 -1.98 -2.23 -12.44
CA PRO A 509 -3.40 -1.86 -12.42
C PRO A 509 -4.10 -2.34 -11.13
N ARG A 510 -5.06 -1.56 -10.61
CA ARG A 510 -5.69 -1.71 -9.27
C ARG A 510 -7.20 -1.68 -9.34
N ASP A 511 -7.75 -2.23 -10.39
CA ASP A 511 -9.17 -2.23 -10.72
C ASP A 511 -9.98 -3.26 -9.93
N THR A 512 -9.32 -4.18 -9.19
CA THR A 512 -9.97 -5.23 -8.39
C THR A 512 -9.30 -5.40 -7.02
N GLY A 513 -10.00 -6.01 -6.08
CA GLY A 513 -9.46 -6.32 -4.75
C GLY A 513 -8.27 -7.29 -4.78
N ALA A 514 -8.28 -8.29 -5.67
CA ALA A 514 -7.13 -9.19 -5.86
C ALA A 514 -5.87 -8.42 -6.28
N LYS A 515 -6.01 -7.52 -7.25
CA LYS A 515 -4.90 -6.64 -7.67
C LYS A 515 -4.44 -5.69 -6.57
N ALA A 516 -5.34 -5.26 -5.67
CA ALA A 516 -4.98 -4.47 -4.51
C ALA A 516 -4.14 -5.28 -3.48
N TYR A 517 -4.48 -6.55 -3.27
CA TYR A 517 -3.68 -7.49 -2.47
C TYR A 517 -2.27 -7.63 -3.06
N ASP A 518 -2.16 -7.98 -4.34
CA ASP A 518 -0.88 -8.19 -5.02
C ASP A 518 -0.02 -6.92 -5.05
N ALA A 519 -0.64 -5.78 -5.34
CA ALA A 519 0.05 -4.50 -5.34
C ALA A 519 0.64 -4.16 -3.96
N THR A 520 -0.07 -4.50 -2.89
CA THR A 520 0.38 -4.30 -1.50
C THR A 520 1.63 -5.16 -1.21
N LEU A 521 1.60 -6.44 -1.59
CA LEU A 521 2.75 -7.34 -1.44
C LEU A 521 3.95 -6.88 -2.29
N TYR A 522 3.72 -6.50 -3.54
CA TYR A 522 4.77 -6.02 -4.43
C TYR A 522 5.44 -4.77 -3.87
N ALA A 523 4.64 -3.80 -3.46
CA ALA A 523 5.13 -2.55 -2.92
C ALA A 523 5.89 -2.74 -1.61
N TRP A 524 5.46 -3.68 -0.76
CA TRP A 524 6.20 -4.04 0.45
C TRP A 524 7.63 -4.46 0.14
N ASN A 525 7.85 -5.24 -0.92
CA ASN A 525 9.20 -5.64 -1.33
C ASN A 525 10.09 -4.45 -1.72
N GLN A 526 9.51 -3.40 -2.32
CA GLN A 526 10.23 -2.17 -2.61
C GLN A 526 10.57 -1.41 -1.32
N LEU A 527 9.60 -1.27 -0.39
CA LEU A 527 9.82 -0.62 0.90
C LEU A 527 10.96 -1.27 1.70
N LYS A 528 11.05 -2.61 1.68
CA LYS A 528 12.14 -3.33 2.35
C LYS A 528 13.52 -2.93 1.84
N SER A 529 13.68 -2.84 0.52
CA SER A 529 14.93 -2.40 -0.10
C SER A 529 15.28 -0.97 0.31
N MET A 530 14.28 -0.08 0.32
CA MET A 530 14.44 1.32 0.68
C MET A 530 14.80 1.51 2.16
N HIS A 531 14.17 0.75 3.06
CA HIS A 531 14.53 0.72 4.46
C HIS A 531 16.01 0.34 4.66
N GLN A 532 16.48 -0.72 3.99
CA GLN A 532 17.88 -1.14 4.06
C GLN A 532 18.84 -0.07 3.53
N GLY A 533 18.46 0.62 2.45
CA GLY A 533 19.21 1.75 1.91
C GLY A 533 19.33 2.88 2.93
N THR A 534 18.21 3.28 3.53
CA THR A 534 18.16 4.36 4.53
C THR A 534 18.98 4.02 5.77
N ARG A 535 18.84 2.80 6.30
CA ARG A 535 19.59 2.31 7.46
C ARG A 535 21.10 2.41 7.23
N ARG A 536 21.57 1.89 6.08
CA ARG A 536 22.99 1.94 5.72
C ARG A 536 23.54 3.36 5.71
N ARG A 537 22.80 4.33 5.17
CA ARG A 537 23.25 5.73 5.11
C ARG A 537 23.28 6.41 6.47
N LEU A 538 22.33 6.12 7.34
CA LEU A 538 22.39 6.56 8.73
C LEU A 538 23.65 6.02 9.41
N ASP A 539 23.98 4.73 9.19
CA ASP A 539 25.19 4.12 9.75
C ASP A 539 26.47 4.77 9.20
N GLU A 540 26.58 4.97 7.88
CA GLU A 540 27.70 5.68 7.25
C GLU A 540 27.86 7.13 7.74
N ALA A 541 26.75 7.77 8.10
CA ALA A 541 26.76 9.10 8.69
C ALA A 541 27.14 9.12 10.19
N GLY A 542 27.22 7.95 10.85
CA GLY A 542 27.47 7.82 12.29
C GLY A 542 26.21 7.92 13.16
N LEU A 543 25.03 7.88 12.55
CA LEU A 543 23.71 7.91 13.22
C LEU A 543 23.17 6.49 13.47
N THR A 544 24.01 5.61 13.99
CA THR A 544 23.68 4.17 14.18
C THR A 544 22.51 3.92 15.12
N ASN A 545 22.23 4.85 16.03
CA ASN A 545 21.13 4.76 17.01
C ASN A 545 19.84 5.49 16.56
N THR A 546 19.86 6.17 15.42
CA THR A 546 18.67 6.85 14.89
C THR A 546 17.74 5.84 14.26
N ASN A 547 16.52 5.69 14.76
CA ASN A 547 15.52 4.78 14.19
C ASN A 547 14.94 5.33 12.87
N ILE A 548 14.32 4.47 12.08
CA ILE A 548 13.55 4.88 10.91
C ILE A 548 12.07 4.77 11.27
N SER A 549 11.31 5.83 11.03
CA SER A 549 9.87 5.87 11.30
C SER A 549 9.11 6.32 10.07
N LEU A 550 8.04 5.59 9.75
CA LEU A 550 7.07 6.00 8.76
C LEU A 550 6.08 6.94 9.44
N THR A 551 6.32 8.24 9.35
CA THR A 551 5.42 9.25 9.94
C THR A 551 4.28 9.64 9.00
N GLU A 552 4.31 9.16 7.76
CA GLU A 552 3.17 9.09 6.86
C GLU A 552 3.19 7.80 6.05
N PHE A 553 2.12 7.01 6.17
CA PHE A 553 1.97 5.75 5.46
C PHE A 553 0.51 5.45 5.08
N ASN A 554 0.27 4.99 3.85
CA ASN A 554 -0.97 4.28 3.51
C ASN A 554 -0.88 3.52 2.19
N VAL A 555 -1.88 2.68 1.90
CA VAL A 555 -2.11 2.07 0.59
C VAL A 555 -2.98 3.01 -0.26
N VAL A 556 -2.39 3.62 -1.28
CA VAL A 556 -3.04 4.67 -2.12
C VAL A 556 -3.65 4.11 -3.42
N HIS A 557 -4.77 4.64 -3.90
CA HIS A 557 -5.20 4.41 -5.29
C HIS A 557 -4.92 5.67 -6.09
N VAL A 558 -3.75 5.76 -6.74
CA VAL A 558 -3.39 6.95 -7.54
C VAL A 558 -4.01 6.79 -8.93
N LEU A 559 -5.28 7.15 -9.10
CA LEU A 559 -5.83 7.50 -10.40
C LEU A 559 -6.59 8.81 -10.30
N LYS A 560 -6.16 9.78 -11.12
CA LYS A 560 -6.63 11.17 -11.15
C LYS A 560 -8.15 11.37 -11.30
N ASN A 561 -8.96 10.33 -11.53
CA ASN A 561 -10.36 10.46 -11.94
C ASN A 561 -11.35 9.43 -11.35
N TYR A 562 -11.03 8.70 -10.28
CA TYR A 562 -12.03 7.79 -9.68
C TYR A 562 -12.35 8.15 -8.22
N THR A 563 -13.52 8.76 -8.05
CA THR A 563 -14.40 8.47 -6.91
C THR A 563 -14.72 6.98 -6.92
N GLY A 564 -13.90 6.19 -6.23
CA GLY A 564 -14.01 4.73 -6.18
C GLY A 564 -13.82 4.22 -4.75
N LEU A 565 -14.70 4.68 -3.84
CA LEU A 565 -14.76 4.27 -2.43
C LEU A 565 -14.70 2.74 -2.17
N PRO A 566 -15.18 1.81 -3.02
CA PRO A 566 -15.19 0.41 -2.62
C PRO A 566 -13.81 -0.24 -2.52
N LEU A 567 -12.84 0.14 -3.36
CA LEU A 567 -11.53 -0.52 -3.35
C LEU A 567 -10.64 -0.05 -2.19
N GLU A 568 -10.81 1.19 -1.74
CA GLU A 568 -10.10 1.75 -0.59
C GLU A 568 -10.27 0.88 0.65
N HIS A 569 -11.47 0.38 0.91
CA HIS A 569 -11.76 -0.41 2.11
C HIS A 569 -12.05 -1.88 1.78
N SER A 570 -11.61 -2.34 0.60
CA SER A 570 -11.86 -3.70 0.13
C SER A 570 -11.14 -4.74 0.99
N MET A 571 -11.71 -5.96 1.04
CA MET A 571 -11.07 -7.09 1.71
C MET A 571 -9.67 -7.38 1.15
N GLY A 572 -9.46 -7.28 -0.17
CA GLY A 572 -8.17 -7.52 -0.80
C GLY A 572 -7.07 -6.60 -0.27
N ARG A 573 -7.37 -5.31 -0.08
CA ARG A 573 -6.45 -4.38 0.59
C ARG A 573 -6.21 -4.80 2.05
N ALA A 574 -7.29 -5.07 2.79
CA ALA A 574 -7.21 -5.41 4.21
C ALA A 574 -6.35 -6.66 4.45
N LEU A 575 -6.54 -7.71 3.65
CA LEU A 575 -5.74 -8.93 3.69
C LEU A 575 -4.30 -8.70 3.22
N GLY A 576 -4.08 -7.81 2.25
CA GLY A 576 -2.75 -7.44 1.79
C GLY A 576 -1.93 -6.75 2.88
N GLU A 577 -2.55 -5.81 3.61
CA GLU A 577 -1.93 -5.17 4.77
C GLU A 577 -1.68 -6.16 5.90
N ALA A 578 -2.64 -7.04 6.20
CA ALA A 578 -2.49 -8.09 7.20
C ALA A 578 -1.33 -9.04 6.88
N ALA A 579 -1.16 -9.39 5.60
CA ALA A 579 -0.10 -10.29 5.13
C ALA A 579 1.31 -9.71 5.31
N ILE A 580 1.50 -8.40 5.12
CA ILE A 580 2.82 -7.76 5.28
C ILE A 580 3.11 -7.35 6.72
N TRP A 581 2.08 -7.20 7.54
CA TRP A 581 2.15 -6.61 8.88
C TRP A 581 3.25 -7.20 9.78
N PRO A 582 3.42 -8.54 9.91
CA PRO A 582 4.44 -9.12 10.79
C PRO A 582 5.87 -8.71 10.47
N ASP A 583 6.23 -8.71 9.18
CA ASP A 583 7.57 -8.28 8.72
C ASP A 583 7.67 -6.74 8.77
N PHE A 584 6.57 -6.05 8.48
CA PHE A 584 6.51 -4.59 8.42
C PHE A 584 6.82 -3.92 9.77
N ILE A 585 6.18 -4.37 10.86
CA ILE A 585 6.34 -3.78 12.20
C ILE A 585 7.73 -3.98 12.81
N THR A 586 8.53 -4.92 12.30
CA THR A 586 9.89 -5.17 12.81
C THR A 586 10.94 -4.21 12.26
N ARG A 587 10.58 -3.41 11.25
CA ARG A 587 11.54 -2.57 10.51
C ARG A 587 11.44 -1.10 10.88
N PHE A 588 10.23 -0.61 11.11
CA PHE A 588 10.01 0.81 11.42
C PHE A 588 9.65 0.97 12.89
N ASN A 589 10.17 2.01 13.55
CA ASN A 589 9.83 2.27 14.95
C ASN A 589 8.37 2.72 15.07
N HIS A 590 8.01 3.83 14.43
CA HIS A 590 6.61 4.23 14.25
C HIS A 590 6.12 3.93 12.83
N ILE A 591 4.86 3.53 12.70
CA ILE A 591 4.13 3.46 11.43
C ILE A 591 2.84 4.27 11.60
N VAL A 592 2.76 5.42 10.95
CA VAL A 592 1.71 6.41 11.12
C VAL A 592 0.79 6.39 9.91
N PHE A 593 -0.42 5.89 10.08
CA PHE A 593 -1.40 5.81 9.00
C PHE A 593 -1.97 7.18 8.65
N HIS A 594 -1.88 7.56 7.37
CA HIS A 594 -2.36 8.83 6.81
C HIS A 594 -3.65 8.62 5.99
N ASP A 595 -4.84 9.07 6.39
CA ASP A 595 -5.20 9.77 7.64
C ASP A 595 -6.03 8.88 8.58
N LEU A 596 -6.21 9.33 9.82
CA LEU A 596 -7.06 8.65 10.80
C LEU A 596 -8.54 8.70 10.42
N ILE A 597 -9.06 9.88 10.06
CA ILE A 597 -10.50 10.15 10.06
C ILE A 597 -10.95 10.92 8.82
N ARG A 598 -12.19 10.68 8.38
CA ARG A 598 -12.85 11.35 7.24
C ARG A 598 -14.30 11.70 7.56
N ASN A 599 -14.78 12.87 7.15
CA ASN A 599 -16.17 13.29 7.40
C ASN A 599 -17.19 12.60 6.47
N GLY A 600 -17.55 11.36 6.78
CA GLY A 600 -18.57 10.61 6.04
C GLY A 600 -18.01 9.85 4.85
N TYR A 601 -18.88 9.08 4.20
CA TYR A 601 -18.46 8.07 3.23
C TYR A 601 -17.89 8.65 1.92
N GLY A 602 -18.26 9.87 1.51
CA GLY A 602 -17.85 10.46 0.22
C GLY A 602 -17.04 11.75 0.29
N HIS A 603 -16.60 12.17 1.47
CA HIS A 603 -15.79 13.38 1.62
C HIS A 603 -14.30 13.03 1.62
N GLY A 604 -13.44 13.93 1.16
CA GLY A 604 -11.99 13.75 1.20
C GLY A 604 -11.41 13.16 -0.10
N THR A 605 -10.14 13.51 -0.33
CA THR A 605 -9.34 13.07 -1.47
C THR A 605 -8.37 11.94 -1.12
N TRP A 606 -8.32 11.53 0.17
CA TRP A 606 -7.28 10.66 0.75
C TRP A 606 -7.82 9.75 1.86
N PHE A 607 -7.11 8.65 2.07
CA PHE A 607 -7.39 7.45 2.88
C PHE A 607 -7.85 7.70 4.32
N CYS A 608 -8.70 6.84 4.89
CA CYS A 608 -9.05 6.93 6.31
C CYS A 608 -9.15 5.57 7.03
N ARG A 609 -9.10 5.59 8.37
CA ARG A 609 -9.32 4.43 9.24
C ARG A 609 -10.59 4.56 10.07
N MET A 610 -11.31 5.66 9.91
CA MET A 610 -12.50 6.00 10.65
C MET A 610 -13.34 6.97 9.84
N TYR A 611 -14.62 6.68 9.68
CA TYR A 611 -15.60 7.65 9.22
C TYR A 611 -16.18 8.39 10.40
N TYR A 612 -16.35 9.70 10.24
CA TYR A 612 -17.12 10.54 11.13
C TYR A 612 -18.45 10.94 10.49
N ILE A 613 -19.55 10.51 11.08
CA ILE A 613 -20.91 10.77 10.61
C ILE A 613 -21.64 11.54 11.71
N PRO A 614 -21.58 12.89 11.70
CA PRO A 614 -22.11 13.70 12.79
C PRO A 614 -23.62 13.54 12.99
N GLY A 615 -24.35 13.16 11.93
CA GLY A 615 -25.80 12.91 11.97
C GLY A 615 -26.20 11.59 12.61
N ASN A 616 -25.25 10.68 12.88
CA ASN A 616 -25.57 9.42 13.54
C ASN A 616 -25.93 9.64 15.03
N PRO A 617 -26.71 8.71 15.63
CA PRO A 617 -26.96 8.70 17.07
C PRO A 617 -25.65 8.68 17.89
N ALA A 618 -25.73 9.17 19.13
CA ALA A 618 -24.61 9.06 20.07
C ALA A 618 -24.19 7.60 20.24
N GLY A 619 -22.88 7.36 20.26
CA GLY A 619 -22.24 6.04 20.24
C GLY A 619 -21.90 5.50 18.84
N SER A 620 -22.48 6.09 17.78
CA SER A 620 -22.39 5.56 16.41
C SER A 620 -21.82 6.55 15.40
N ARG A 621 -21.24 7.66 15.85
CA ARG A 621 -20.73 8.72 14.95
C ARG A 621 -19.38 8.37 14.35
N TYR A 622 -18.58 7.59 15.07
CA TYR A 622 -17.28 7.13 14.60
C TYR A 622 -17.38 5.66 14.19
N VAL A 623 -17.23 5.39 12.89
CA VAL A 623 -17.42 4.07 12.28
C VAL A 623 -16.09 3.58 11.71
N LEU A 624 -15.70 2.35 12.03
CA LEU A 624 -14.51 1.73 11.45
C LEU A 624 -14.91 0.98 10.16
N PRO A 625 -14.30 1.30 9.00
CA PRO A 625 -14.44 0.50 7.78
C PRO A 625 -13.78 -0.88 7.93
N LEU A 626 -14.02 -1.77 6.96
CA LEU A 626 -13.54 -3.16 6.97
C LEU A 626 -12.03 -3.28 7.22
N ASP A 627 -11.21 -2.53 6.48
CA ASP A 627 -9.75 -2.55 6.65
C ASP A 627 -9.34 -2.11 8.07
N ALA A 628 -10.03 -1.14 8.66
CA ALA A 628 -9.77 -0.71 10.03
C ALA A 628 -10.19 -1.77 11.06
N LYS A 629 -11.23 -2.57 10.78
CA LYS A 629 -11.64 -3.72 11.60
C LYS A 629 -10.64 -4.88 11.53
N VAL A 630 -10.09 -5.15 10.35
CA VAL A 630 -9.00 -6.13 10.21
C VAL A 630 -7.76 -5.64 10.94
N MET A 631 -7.38 -4.38 10.70
CA MET A 631 -6.17 -3.82 11.29
C MET A 631 -6.26 -3.61 12.80
N SER A 632 -7.45 -3.39 13.39
CA SER A 632 -7.59 -3.35 14.85
C SER A 632 -7.22 -4.68 15.52
N VAL A 633 -7.42 -5.80 14.83
CA VAL A 633 -6.93 -7.11 15.28
C VAL A 633 -5.44 -7.22 15.01
N MET A 634 -4.98 -6.86 13.81
CA MET A 634 -3.57 -6.98 13.44
C MET A 634 -2.64 -6.14 14.33
N HIS A 635 -3.10 -4.96 14.74
CA HIS A 635 -2.40 -4.04 15.63
C HIS A 635 -2.11 -4.64 17.02
N GLN A 636 -2.89 -5.60 17.48
CA GLN A 636 -2.62 -6.32 18.74
C GLN A 636 -1.40 -7.22 18.64
N HIS A 637 -1.05 -7.72 17.44
CA HIS A 637 0.19 -8.50 17.25
C HIS A 637 1.44 -7.64 17.50
N ALA A 638 1.34 -6.31 17.41
CA ALA A 638 2.46 -5.41 17.66
C ALA A 638 2.79 -5.30 19.17
N SER A 639 1.77 -5.34 20.03
CA SER A 639 1.94 -5.34 21.49
C SER A 639 2.25 -6.73 22.06
N ASN A 640 1.95 -7.80 21.31
CA ASN A 640 2.30 -9.18 21.64
C ASN A 640 3.67 -9.59 21.05
N GLN A 641 4.16 -10.76 21.46
CA GLN A 641 5.32 -11.41 20.82
C GLN A 641 4.84 -12.33 19.71
N ILE A 642 5.18 -12.04 18.44
CA ILE A 642 4.88 -12.94 17.32
C ILE A 642 5.69 -14.23 17.48
N LEU A 643 4.99 -15.37 17.43
CA LEU A 643 5.59 -16.71 17.52
C LEU A 643 5.78 -17.31 16.14
N GLN A 644 4.80 -17.10 15.25
CA GLN A 644 4.78 -17.64 13.90
C GLN A 644 3.93 -16.74 13.00
N SER A 645 4.37 -16.55 11.75
CA SER A 645 3.60 -15.81 10.75
C SER A 645 4.02 -16.13 9.32
N ASP A 646 3.06 -16.07 8.40
CA ASP A 646 3.26 -15.95 6.95
C ASP A 646 2.23 -14.97 6.34
N SER A 647 2.02 -14.99 5.03
CA SER A 647 1.02 -14.12 4.36
C SER A 647 -0.44 -14.47 4.69
N THR A 648 -0.70 -15.65 5.24
CA THR A 648 -2.03 -16.21 5.50
C THR A 648 -2.37 -16.32 6.99
N HIS A 649 -1.37 -16.29 7.88
CA HIS A 649 -1.61 -16.36 9.31
C HIS A 649 -0.61 -15.54 10.12
N VAL A 650 -1.07 -15.07 11.29
CA VAL A 650 -0.23 -14.45 12.32
C VAL A 650 -0.65 -14.97 13.67
N ILE A 651 0.33 -15.48 14.42
CA ILE A 651 0.13 -16.06 15.74
C ILE A 651 1.07 -15.33 16.70
N SER A 652 0.49 -14.72 17.73
CA SER A 652 1.24 -14.03 18.76
C SER A 652 0.80 -14.40 20.17
N GLN A 653 1.70 -14.25 21.12
CA GLN A 653 1.45 -14.48 22.53
C GLN A 653 1.61 -13.18 23.29
N GLY A 654 0.54 -12.79 23.98
CA GLY A 654 0.53 -11.75 24.98
C GLY A 654 0.81 -12.34 26.37
N LYS A 655 0.76 -11.48 27.39
CA LYS A 655 0.94 -11.90 28.79
C LYS A 655 -0.13 -12.92 29.24
N ASP A 656 -1.37 -12.66 28.84
CA ASP A 656 -2.56 -13.33 29.37
C ASP A 656 -3.33 -14.13 28.29
N ALA A 657 -2.89 -14.13 27.03
CA ALA A 657 -3.58 -14.83 25.94
C ALA A 657 -2.67 -15.14 24.74
N VAL A 658 -3.14 -16.03 23.88
CA VAL A 658 -2.65 -16.24 22.51
C VAL A 658 -3.65 -15.64 21.52
N LEU A 659 -3.18 -14.90 20.53
CA LEU A 659 -3.99 -14.38 19.42
C LEU A 659 -3.65 -15.13 18.14
N LEU A 660 -4.66 -15.75 17.54
CA LEU A 660 -4.61 -16.39 16.22
C LEU A 660 -5.34 -15.50 15.23
N SER A 661 -4.72 -15.14 14.11
CA SER A 661 -5.36 -14.39 13.02
C SER A 661 -5.07 -15.06 11.69
N LEU A 662 -6.11 -15.26 10.87
CA LEU A 662 -6.04 -15.98 9.60
C LEU A 662 -6.68 -15.16 8.49
N SER A 663 -6.01 -15.15 7.33
CA SER A 663 -6.42 -14.50 6.11
C SER A 663 -6.69 -15.56 5.04
N ASN A 664 -7.85 -15.50 4.41
CA ASN A 664 -8.18 -16.36 3.27
C ASN A 664 -8.54 -15.51 2.05
N ILE A 665 -7.64 -15.48 1.06
CA ILE A 665 -7.87 -14.80 -0.22
C ILE A 665 -8.56 -15.70 -1.26
N GLN A 666 -8.82 -16.97 -0.93
CA GLN A 666 -9.33 -17.95 -1.88
C GLN A 666 -10.84 -17.86 -2.04
N PRO A 667 -11.38 -18.29 -3.20
CA PRO A 667 -12.82 -18.42 -3.43
C PRO A 667 -13.45 -19.64 -2.72
N PHE A 668 -12.69 -20.36 -1.89
CA PHE A 668 -13.14 -21.54 -1.16
C PHE A 668 -12.64 -21.52 0.29
N SER A 669 -13.29 -22.31 1.15
CA SER A 669 -12.88 -22.48 2.55
C SER A 669 -11.57 -23.24 2.69
N VAL A 670 -10.77 -22.86 3.71
CA VAL A 670 -9.53 -23.55 4.09
C VAL A 670 -9.60 -23.97 5.56
N SER A 671 -9.42 -25.26 5.83
CA SER A 671 -9.34 -25.81 7.18
C SER A 671 -7.97 -25.55 7.79
N TYR A 672 -7.91 -25.07 9.02
CA TYR A 672 -6.68 -24.94 9.80
C TYR A 672 -6.77 -25.77 11.05
N THR A 673 -5.70 -26.50 11.37
CA THR A 673 -5.52 -27.24 12.61
C THR A 673 -4.27 -26.77 13.33
N PHE A 674 -4.43 -26.17 14.50
CA PHE A 674 -3.36 -25.66 15.35
C PHE A 674 -3.12 -26.61 16.51
N SER A 675 -1.87 -27.03 16.69
CA SER A 675 -1.38 -27.77 17.87
C SER A 675 -0.58 -26.80 18.73
N LEU A 676 -1.18 -26.32 19.82
CA LEU A 676 -0.56 -25.38 20.76
C LEU A 676 0.22 -26.18 21.81
N LYS A 677 1.55 -26.07 21.79
CA LYS A 677 2.48 -26.78 22.69
C LYS A 677 3.05 -25.83 23.73
N GLY A 678 2.88 -26.15 25.02
CA GLY A 678 3.45 -25.33 26.10
C GLY A 678 3.04 -25.83 27.48
N ASP A 679 3.56 -25.17 28.52
CA ASP A 679 3.25 -25.41 29.94
C ASP A 679 2.01 -24.63 30.44
N ARG A 680 1.48 -23.73 29.61
CA ARG A 680 0.35 -22.85 29.96
C ARG A 680 -0.98 -23.57 29.75
N GLU A 681 -1.85 -23.48 30.76
CA GLU A 681 -3.25 -23.89 30.65
C GLU A 681 -4.10 -22.79 30.03
N PHE A 682 -5.15 -23.19 29.31
CA PHE A 682 -6.09 -22.27 28.67
C PHE A 682 -7.41 -22.20 29.44
N ALA A 683 -8.02 -21.02 29.48
CA ALA A 683 -9.35 -20.85 30.06
C ALA A 683 -10.43 -21.48 29.15
N ALA A 684 -11.46 -22.07 29.76
CA ALA A 684 -12.62 -22.61 29.07
C ALA A 684 -13.91 -22.14 29.76
N PRO A 685 -15.04 -21.94 29.02
CA PRO A 685 -15.19 -22.13 27.58
C PRO A 685 -14.48 -21.04 26.76
N LEU A 686 -14.11 -21.36 25.52
CA LEU A 686 -13.57 -20.38 24.58
C LEU A 686 -14.66 -19.46 24.05
N ALA A 687 -14.28 -18.22 23.74
CA ALA A 687 -15.10 -17.35 22.91
C ALA A 687 -15.25 -17.92 21.50
N GLY A 688 -16.29 -17.49 20.78
CA GLY A 688 -16.47 -17.82 19.37
C GLY A 688 -15.31 -17.30 18.51
N TRP A 689 -14.95 -18.08 17.48
CA TRP A 689 -13.98 -17.68 16.47
C TRP A 689 -14.61 -16.60 15.58
N GLN A 690 -14.03 -15.40 15.60
CA GLN A 690 -14.60 -14.24 14.91
C GLN A 690 -14.28 -14.29 13.42
N VAL A 691 -15.27 -13.97 12.58
CA VAL A 691 -15.15 -13.99 11.13
C VAL A 691 -15.65 -12.69 10.54
N LEU A 692 -14.87 -12.13 9.60
CA LEU A 692 -15.26 -11.07 8.68
C LEU A 692 -15.16 -11.64 7.26
N SER A 693 -16.28 -11.85 6.57
CA SER A 693 -16.31 -12.41 5.22
C SER A 693 -16.98 -11.48 4.22
N VAL A 694 -16.55 -11.57 2.96
CA VAL A 694 -17.11 -10.80 1.85
C VAL A 694 -17.42 -11.72 0.65
N PRO A 695 -18.29 -11.31 -0.29
CA PRO A 695 -18.56 -12.12 -1.48
C PRO A 695 -17.37 -12.19 -2.45
N ASP A 696 -16.52 -11.16 -2.49
CA ASP A 696 -15.30 -11.11 -3.30
C ASP A 696 -14.29 -10.12 -2.71
N LEU A 697 -13.02 -10.23 -3.10
CA LEU A 697 -11.95 -9.38 -2.55
C LEU A 697 -12.13 -7.88 -2.79
N SER A 698 -12.94 -7.44 -3.76
CA SER A 698 -13.17 -6.02 -4.07
C SER A 698 -14.22 -5.39 -3.16
N SER A 699 -14.97 -6.19 -2.41
CA SER A 699 -16.07 -5.74 -1.59
C SER A 699 -15.58 -5.07 -0.28
N PRO A 700 -16.06 -3.84 0.03
CA PRO A 700 -15.82 -3.19 1.32
C PRO A 700 -16.86 -3.56 2.39
N ASP A 701 -18.05 -4.00 1.96
CA ASP A 701 -19.14 -4.42 2.83
C ASP A 701 -18.91 -5.88 3.24
N TYR A 702 -19.07 -6.15 4.53
CA TYR A 702 -18.73 -7.45 5.12
C TYR A 702 -19.83 -7.95 6.03
N THR A 703 -19.85 -9.27 6.19
CA THR A 703 -20.66 -9.96 7.21
C THR A 703 -19.75 -10.36 8.36
N ALA A 704 -20.13 -9.99 9.58
CA ALA A 704 -19.46 -10.41 10.80
C ALA A 704 -20.29 -11.48 11.52
N TYR A 705 -19.66 -12.58 11.92
CA TYR A 705 -20.28 -13.66 12.69
C TYR A 705 -19.23 -14.48 13.45
N GLU A 706 -19.70 -15.41 14.29
CA GLU A 706 -18.85 -16.28 15.08
C GLU A 706 -19.00 -17.76 14.67
N LEU A 707 -17.87 -18.47 14.57
CA LEU A 707 -17.83 -19.93 14.45
C LEU A 707 -17.54 -20.55 15.83
N PRO A 708 -18.09 -21.74 16.14
CA PRO A 708 -17.76 -22.43 17.39
C PRO A 708 -16.26 -22.78 17.44
N ALA A 709 -15.56 -22.33 18.49
CA ALA A 709 -14.18 -22.73 18.75
C ALA A 709 -14.14 -23.84 19.82
N ARG A 710 -13.42 -24.93 19.54
CA ARG A 710 -13.16 -26.00 20.51
C ARG A 710 -11.67 -26.24 20.62
N LEU A 711 -11.19 -26.32 21.86
CA LEU A 711 -9.82 -26.66 22.20
C LEU A 711 -9.80 -28.02 22.87
N ASN A 712 -9.29 -29.02 22.15
CA ASN A 712 -9.19 -30.40 22.63
C ASN A 712 -7.71 -30.77 22.77
N SER A 713 -7.24 -30.94 24.00
CA SER A 713 -5.84 -31.33 24.28
C SER A 713 -4.79 -30.45 23.60
N GLY A 714 -4.99 -29.13 23.62
CA GLY A 714 -4.10 -28.18 22.95
C GLY A 714 -4.34 -28.03 21.44
N VAL A 715 -5.29 -28.75 20.86
CA VAL A 715 -5.59 -28.71 19.43
C VAL A 715 -6.87 -27.92 19.14
N ILE A 716 -6.81 -27.02 18.17
CA ILE A 716 -7.96 -26.29 17.63
C ILE A 716 -8.05 -26.52 16.14
N THR A 717 -9.26 -26.79 15.65
CA THR A 717 -9.55 -26.85 14.21
C THR A 717 -10.62 -25.82 13.87
N VAL A 718 -10.44 -25.10 12.77
CA VAL A 718 -11.39 -24.12 12.24
C VAL A 718 -11.44 -24.21 10.72
N GLU A 719 -12.64 -24.04 10.15
CA GLU A 719 -12.81 -23.85 8.72
C GLU A 719 -12.90 -22.34 8.44
N VAL A 720 -11.89 -21.80 7.76
CA VAL A 720 -11.81 -20.38 7.41
C VAL A 720 -12.53 -20.16 6.08
N PRO A 721 -13.62 -19.37 6.04
CA PRO A 721 -14.42 -19.17 4.84
C PRO A 721 -13.67 -18.51 3.69
N ALA A 722 -14.18 -18.64 2.47
CA ALA A 722 -13.70 -17.89 1.31
C ALA A 722 -13.67 -16.37 1.57
N PHE A 723 -12.68 -15.67 1.00
CA PHE A 723 -12.53 -14.21 1.05
C PHE A 723 -12.81 -13.62 2.45
N SER A 724 -12.02 -14.02 3.43
CA SER A 724 -12.28 -13.66 4.82
C SER A 724 -11.02 -13.33 5.62
N PHE A 725 -11.22 -12.55 6.67
CA PHE A 725 -10.30 -12.40 7.78
C PHE A 725 -10.95 -12.96 9.04
N THR A 726 -10.22 -13.78 9.80
CA THR A 726 -10.76 -14.42 11.00
C THR A 726 -9.77 -14.39 12.14
N HIS A 727 -10.25 -14.41 13.37
CA HIS A 727 -9.36 -14.43 14.53
C HIS A 727 -9.98 -15.07 15.77
N LEU A 728 -9.11 -15.53 16.68
CA LEU A 728 -9.49 -16.02 17.99
C LEU A 728 -8.45 -15.58 19.02
N THR A 729 -8.92 -15.04 20.14
CA THR A 729 -8.09 -14.79 21.33
C THR A 729 -8.37 -15.89 22.35
N ILE A 730 -7.32 -16.60 22.75
CA ILE A 730 -7.39 -17.74 23.67
C ILE A 730 -6.75 -17.31 24.99
N PRO A 731 -7.54 -17.00 26.03
CA PRO A 731 -6.99 -16.57 27.32
C PRO A 731 -6.29 -17.73 28.02
N PHE A 732 -5.18 -17.43 28.70
CA PHE A 732 -4.58 -18.34 29.66
C PHE A 732 -5.43 -18.43 30.92
N ARG A 733 -5.39 -19.59 31.59
CA ARG A 733 -5.99 -19.75 32.91
C ARG A 733 -5.19 -18.91 33.91
N LYS A 734 -5.89 -18.10 34.70
CA LYS A 734 -5.28 -17.25 35.73
C LYS A 734 -4.66 -18.06 36.85
#